data_AF-A0A1S6KMB9-F1
#
_entry.id   AF-A0A1S6KMB9-F1
#
_cell.length_a   1.000
_cell.length_b   1.000
_cell.length_c   1.000
_cell.angle_alpha   90.00
_cell.angle_beta   90.00
_cell.angle_gamma   90.00
#
_symmetry.space_group_name_H-M   'P 1'
#
loop_
_entity.id
_entity.type
_entity.pdbx_description
1 polymer ?
#
loop_
_entity_poly.entity_id
_entity_poly.type
_entity_poly.pdbx_seq_one_letter_code
_entity_poly.pdbx_strand_id
1 'polypeptide(L)'
;MISFVFPGQGSQKIGMGEDLFGRYPELTAKADHILGYSIQELCRDGERLNQTQFTQPALYVVNALSYLKKTEETGLKPDFTAGHSLGEYNALYASGAFDFEEGLQLVRKRGELMSRAKGGGMAAVIGLTHEQVTDVLKEYHLHMIDIANMNTPQQIVISGYKEDIEKAASVFEAVNGVKMVHRLNVSGAFHSRYMMEAKEEFSRFIETFHFKPLSIPVISNVTARPYEQTELKETLTGQITGSVNWTDSIRFLMGRKNMSFEEIGPGKVLTGLIQRITAEAEPITDEIKVPAEAGKSSITAESLGNEEFKRDYQLKYAYLAGGMYRGISSKEMVVKLAEKGMMGFFGTGGLNIAHVEDAILSIQHELRDGGSFGINVVHNMKHTDSEEKMIDLLLKHGVQNLEASAFLTVTPALVRFRAKGLKRGAGGQIIARQRIIAKLSRPEVAEAFLSPAPDHILQKLAAENKITAEEASLMREIPVAHDICVEADSGGHTDGGVAYSLMPAIIRLRDEMMKKYRYGKTVRIGAAGGIGTPEAAMAAFMLGADFIVTGSINQCTVEAATSGLVKDLLQQMNVQDTAYAPAGDMFESGSKVQVLKKGLFFPTRASKLHELYQRHRSIEEIDEKTLRQIEEKYFKASVSSIYDKVKAHYSNEDISKAERNPKQKMALIFKWYFRQSSASAIKGDPDAKVDFQIHCGPALGAFNQWVKGTELESWKNRHADGIGLRLMEETASLLNQKLGSFLQTC
;
A
#
# COMPACT_ATOMS: atom_id res chain seq x y z
N MET A 1 -20.85 1.51 -30.71
CA MET A 1 -20.55 0.57 -29.61
C MET A 1 -21.82 -0.21 -29.31
N ILE A 2 -21.72 -1.46 -28.89
CA ILE A 2 -22.86 -2.29 -28.50
C ILE A 2 -22.71 -2.83 -27.09
N SER A 3 -23.78 -2.75 -26.30
CA SER A 3 -23.87 -3.37 -24.98
C SER A 3 -24.83 -4.55 -25.01
N PHE A 4 -24.38 -5.71 -24.51
CA PHE A 4 -25.27 -6.84 -24.26
C PHE A 4 -25.85 -6.70 -22.85
N VAL A 5 -27.18 -6.69 -22.77
CA VAL A 5 -27.91 -6.54 -21.52
C VAL A 5 -28.67 -7.81 -21.16
N PHE A 6 -28.56 -8.24 -19.91
CA PHE A 6 -29.12 -9.51 -19.45
C PHE A 6 -30.33 -9.30 -18.52
N PRO A 7 -31.50 -9.88 -18.82
CA PRO A 7 -32.70 -9.71 -18.01
C PRO A 7 -32.61 -10.49 -16.69
N GLY A 8 -33.22 -9.93 -15.64
CA GLY A 8 -33.38 -10.56 -14.35
C GLY A 8 -34.75 -11.19 -14.13
N GLN A 9 -35.04 -11.50 -12.85
CA GLN A 9 -36.33 -12.02 -12.41
C GLN A 9 -37.49 -11.08 -12.81
N GLY A 10 -38.57 -11.67 -13.31
CA GLY A 10 -39.68 -10.99 -13.99
C GLY A 10 -39.72 -11.27 -15.50
N SER A 11 -38.64 -11.79 -16.08
CA SER A 11 -38.57 -12.11 -17.51
C SER A 11 -38.76 -13.60 -17.83
N GLN A 12 -38.88 -14.43 -16.80
CA GLN A 12 -39.14 -15.85 -16.96
C GLN A 12 -40.53 -16.10 -17.59
N LYS A 13 -40.62 -17.12 -18.43
CA LYS A 13 -41.89 -17.60 -19.00
C LYS A 13 -41.84 -19.11 -19.20
N ILE A 14 -43.00 -19.73 -19.17
CA ILE A 14 -43.14 -21.17 -19.49
C ILE A 14 -42.58 -21.42 -20.89
N GLY A 15 -41.74 -22.44 -21.02
CA GLY A 15 -41.07 -22.82 -22.27
C GLY A 15 -39.84 -21.99 -22.63
N MET A 16 -39.32 -21.13 -21.74
CA MET A 16 -38.08 -20.42 -22.01
C MET A 16 -36.90 -21.38 -22.21
N GLY A 17 -36.05 -21.11 -23.19
CA GLY A 17 -34.85 -21.92 -23.48
C GLY A 17 -35.10 -23.27 -24.16
N GLU A 18 -36.34 -23.58 -24.60
CA GLU A 18 -36.68 -24.86 -25.21
C GLU A 18 -35.79 -25.21 -26.43
N ASP A 19 -35.44 -24.23 -27.27
CA ASP A 19 -34.54 -24.40 -28.41
C ASP A 19 -33.04 -24.41 -28.02
N LEU A 20 -32.71 -24.02 -26.78
CA LEU A 20 -31.34 -23.91 -26.29
C LEU A 20 -30.85 -25.20 -25.61
N PHE A 21 -31.71 -25.87 -24.84
CA PHE A 21 -31.31 -27.06 -24.08
C PHE A 21 -30.82 -28.20 -24.99
N GLY A 22 -31.53 -28.43 -26.11
CA GLY A 22 -31.14 -29.42 -27.11
C GLY A 22 -29.89 -29.03 -27.91
N ARG A 23 -29.60 -27.74 -28.04
CA ARG A 23 -28.40 -27.23 -28.71
C ARG A 23 -27.15 -27.34 -27.83
N TYR A 24 -27.30 -27.20 -26.51
CA TYR A 24 -26.22 -27.29 -25.53
C TYR A 24 -26.45 -28.43 -24.53
N PRO A 25 -26.46 -29.70 -24.98
CA PRO A 25 -26.82 -30.83 -24.12
C PRO A 25 -25.84 -31.02 -22.96
N GLU A 26 -24.54 -30.75 -23.16
CA GLU A 26 -23.52 -30.89 -22.11
C GLU A 26 -23.69 -29.85 -20.99
N LEU A 27 -23.90 -28.58 -21.34
CA LEU A 27 -24.14 -27.52 -20.35
C LEU A 27 -25.48 -27.71 -19.64
N THR A 28 -26.50 -28.21 -20.35
CA THR A 28 -27.80 -28.57 -19.75
C THR A 28 -27.63 -29.69 -18.74
N ALA A 29 -26.91 -30.76 -19.07
CA ALA A 29 -26.63 -31.86 -18.14
C ALA A 29 -25.81 -31.41 -16.91
N LYS A 30 -24.83 -30.53 -17.11
CA LYS A 30 -24.08 -29.91 -16.00
C LYS A 30 -24.98 -29.07 -15.11
N ALA A 31 -25.89 -28.29 -15.70
CA ALA A 31 -26.85 -27.52 -14.93
C ALA A 31 -27.75 -28.44 -14.10
N ASP A 32 -28.28 -29.51 -14.70
CA ASP A 32 -29.10 -30.50 -14.00
C ASP A 32 -28.36 -31.13 -12.83
N HIS A 33 -27.08 -31.47 -13.01
CA HIS A 33 -26.23 -32.02 -11.95
C HIS A 33 -26.02 -31.01 -10.81
N ILE A 34 -25.68 -29.75 -11.13
CA ILE A 34 -25.46 -28.69 -10.15
C ILE A 34 -26.76 -28.34 -9.40
N LEU A 35 -27.91 -28.39 -10.06
CA LEU A 35 -29.19 -28.01 -9.48
C LEU A 35 -29.88 -29.16 -8.73
N GLY A 36 -29.61 -30.40 -9.13
CA GLY A 36 -30.24 -31.61 -8.60
C GLY A 36 -31.65 -31.86 -9.16
N TYR A 37 -32.02 -31.20 -10.25
CA TYR A 37 -33.30 -31.37 -10.96
C TYR A 37 -33.13 -30.93 -12.42
N SER A 38 -34.02 -31.38 -13.32
CA SER A 38 -33.95 -30.99 -14.73
C SER A 38 -34.34 -29.52 -14.94
N ILE A 39 -33.43 -28.73 -15.51
CA ILE A 39 -33.68 -27.33 -15.85
C ILE A 39 -34.70 -27.20 -16.98
N GLN A 40 -34.71 -28.15 -17.91
CA GLN A 40 -35.66 -28.19 -19.03
C GLN A 40 -37.08 -28.47 -18.53
N GLU A 41 -37.24 -29.45 -17.63
CA GLU A 41 -38.55 -29.74 -17.01
C GLU A 41 -39.01 -28.56 -16.15
N LEU A 42 -38.11 -27.96 -15.36
CA LEU A 42 -38.43 -26.77 -14.56
C LEU A 42 -38.96 -25.62 -15.42
N CYS A 43 -38.38 -25.38 -16.60
CA CYS A 43 -38.83 -24.31 -17.49
C CYS A 43 -40.23 -24.57 -18.10
N ARG A 44 -40.76 -25.79 -18.01
CA ARG A 44 -42.14 -26.13 -18.40
C ARG A 44 -43.12 -26.09 -17.22
N ASP A 45 -42.62 -26.13 -15.99
CA ASP A 45 -43.41 -26.05 -14.75
C ASP A 45 -43.55 -24.60 -14.28
N GLY A 46 -44.66 -23.96 -14.66
CA GLY A 46 -44.92 -22.56 -14.32
C GLY A 46 -45.06 -22.26 -12.83
N GLU A 47 -45.54 -23.20 -12.01
CA GLU A 47 -45.68 -22.95 -10.57
C GLU A 47 -44.33 -22.94 -9.87
N ARG A 48 -43.51 -23.95 -10.16
CA ARG A 48 -42.19 -24.07 -9.55
C ARG A 48 -41.22 -23.03 -10.10
N LEU A 49 -41.28 -22.71 -11.39
CA LEU A 49 -40.45 -21.69 -12.04
C LEU A 49 -40.65 -20.29 -11.43
N ASN A 50 -41.80 -20.00 -10.82
CA ASN A 50 -42.10 -18.70 -10.21
C ASN A 50 -41.57 -18.55 -8.76
N GLN A 51 -40.96 -19.58 -8.19
CA GLN A 51 -40.32 -19.46 -6.86
C GLN A 51 -38.87 -19.02 -7.04
N THR A 52 -38.46 -17.95 -6.34
CA THR A 52 -37.15 -17.28 -6.49
C THR A 52 -35.93 -18.23 -6.53
N GLN A 53 -35.91 -19.27 -5.69
CA GLN A 53 -34.83 -20.26 -5.64
C GLN A 53 -34.69 -21.11 -6.92
N PHE A 54 -35.75 -21.21 -7.72
CA PHE A 54 -35.80 -21.89 -9.00
C PHE A 54 -35.73 -20.90 -10.17
N THR A 55 -36.40 -19.74 -10.05
CA THR A 55 -36.39 -18.69 -11.07
C THR A 55 -34.99 -18.19 -11.38
N GLN A 56 -34.18 -17.93 -10.34
CA GLN A 56 -32.86 -17.34 -10.53
C GLN A 56 -31.90 -18.26 -11.28
N PRO A 57 -31.71 -19.54 -10.89
CA PRO A 57 -30.89 -20.46 -11.67
C PRO A 57 -31.41 -20.69 -13.10
N ALA A 58 -32.73 -20.80 -13.28
CA ALA A 58 -33.33 -21.00 -14.60
C ALA A 58 -33.03 -19.84 -15.54
N LEU A 59 -33.19 -18.60 -15.09
CA LEU A 59 -32.84 -17.43 -15.87
C LEU A 59 -31.35 -17.34 -16.16
N TYR A 60 -30.48 -17.64 -15.19
CA TYR A 60 -29.03 -17.63 -15.43
C TYR A 60 -28.65 -18.62 -16.54
N VAL A 61 -29.16 -19.86 -16.48
CA VAL A 61 -28.89 -20.87 -17.51
C VAL A 61 -29.38 -20.40 -18.88
N VAL A 62 -30.64 -19.98 -18.99
CA VAL A 62 -31.23 -19.56 -20.27
C VAL A 62 -30.51 -18.34 -20.85
N ASN A 63 -30.16 -17.35 -20.02
CA ASN A 63 -29.40 -16.18 -20.45
C ASN A 63 -28.00 -16.57 -20.93
N ALA A 64 -27.30 -17.45 -20.21
CA ALA A 64 -25.96 -17.92 -20.58
C ALA A 64 -25.98 -18.69 -21.90
N LEU A 65 -26.95 -19.59 -22.10
CA LEU A 65 -27.10 -20.33 -23.37
C LEU A 65 -27.53 -19.40 -24.53
N SER A 66 -28.34 -18.38 -24.25
CA SER A 66 -28.72 -17.36 -25.25
C SER A 66 -27.50 -16.55 -25.69
N TYR A 67 -26.62 -16.21 -24.76
CA TYR A 67 -25.35 -15.54 -25.04
C TYR A 67 -24.45 -16.39 -25.92
N LEU A 68 -24.25 -17.66 -25.56
CA LEU A 68 -23.46 -18.60 -26.37
C LEU A 68 -24.02 -18.73 -27.78
N LYS A 69 -25.35 -18.89 -27.92
CA LYS A 69 -26.00 -18.95 -29.24
C LYS A 69 -25.74 -17.68 -30.05
N LYS A 70 -25.89 -16.52 -29.42
CA LYS A 70 -25.68 -15.23 -30.09
C LYS A 70 -24.23 -15.07 -30.56
N THR A 71 -23.26 -15.38 -29.71
CA THR A 71 -21.84 -15.22 -30.03
C THR A 71 -21.37 -16.22 -31.09
N GLU A 72 -21.84 -17.47 -31.04
CA GLU A 72 -21.58 -18.48 -32.08
C GLU A 72 -22.18 -18.10 -33.44
N GLU A 73 -23.42 -17.60 -33.47
CA GLU A 73 -24.13 -17.30 -34.72
C GLU A 73 -23.61 -16.03 -35.40
N THR A 74 -23.12 -15.06 -34.64
CA THR A 74 -22.78 -13.73 -35.15
C THR A 74 -21.30 -13.38 -35.08
N GLY A 75 -20.52 -14.06 -34.24
CA GLY A 75 -19.15 -13.67 -33.90
C GLY A 75 -19.04 -12.32 -33.18
N LEU A 76 -20.16 -11.66 -32.87
CA LEU A 76 -20.20 -10.32 -32.30
C LEU A 76 -19.83 -10.38 -30.81
N LYS A 77 -18.84 -9.57 -30.42
CA LYS A 77 -18.47 -9.35 -29.03
C LYS A 77 -18.99 -7.98 -28.58
N PRO A 78 -19.61 -7.87 -27.39
CA PRO A 78 -20.08 -6.59 -26.90
C PRO A 78 -18.92 -5.73 -26.37
N ASP A 79 -19.05 -4.41 -26.51
CA ASP A 79 -18.13 -3.43 -25.93
C ASP A 79 -18.36 -3.27 -24.42
N PHE A 80 -19.58 -3.52 -23.96
CA PHE A 80 -19.99 -3.47 -22.55
C PHE A 80 -20.99 -4.58 -22.26
N THR A 81 -21.05 -5.03 -21.01
CA THR A 81 -22.16 -5.85 -20.55
C THR A 81 -22.83 -5.20 -19.34
N ALA A 82 -24.14 -5.41 -19.20
CA ALA A 82 -24.87 -5.03 -18.01
C ALA A 82 -25.97 -6.06 -17.77
N GLY A 83 -26.45 -6.18 -16.55
CA GLY A 83 -27.61 -7.05 -16.33
C GLY A 83 -28.46 -6.52 -15.20
N HIS A 84 -29.76 -6.72 -15.29
CA HIS A 84 -30.70 -6.22 -14.29
C HIS A 84 -30.86 -7.23 -13.16
N SER A 85 -30.49 -6.84 -11.94
CA SER A 85 -30.49 -7.70 -10.75
C SER A 85 -29.72 -9.00 -11.01
N LEU A 86 -30.42 -10.15 -11.03
CA LEU A 86 -29.85 -11.44 -11.38
C LEU A 86 -29.05 -11.44 -12.69
N GLY A 87 -29.50 -10.70 -13.70
CA GLY A 87 -28.83 -10.66 -15.00
C GLY A 87 -27.38 -10.17 -14.91
N GLU A 88 -27.01 -9.46 -13.84
CA GLU A 88 -25.63 -9.01 -13.61
C GLU A 88 -24.64 -10.18 -13.51
N TYR A 89 -25.10 -11.35 -13.03
CA TYR A 89 -24.30 -12.58 -13.02
C TYR A 89 -24.04 -13.10 -14.44
N ASN A 90 -25.00 -12.94 -15.36
CA ASN A 90 -24.78 -13.27 -16.77
C ASN A 90 -23.86 -12.27 -17.47
N ALA A 91 -23.91 -10.99 -17.08
CA ALA A 91 -22.97 -9.98 -17.56
C ALA A 91 -21.52 -10.30 -17.12
N LEU A 92 -21.34 -10.71 -15.86
CA LEU A 92 -20.05 -11.18 -15.34
C LEU A 92 -19.58 -12.49 -16.02
N TYR A 93 -20.49 -13.43 -16.30
CA TYR A 93 -20.18 -14.61 -17.10
C TYR A 93 -19.71 -14.23 -18.52
N ALA A 94 -20.44 -13.36 -19.20
CA ALA A 94 -20.13 -12.92 -20.56
C ALA A 94 -18.80 -12.15 -20.66
N SER A 95 -18.37 -11.49 -19.58
CA SER A 95 -17.06 -10.84 -19.50
C SER A 95 -15.91 -11.79 -19.12
N GLY A 96 -16.22 -13.04 -18.78
CA GLY A 96 -15.24 -14.08 -18.43
C GLY A 96 -14.83 -14.10 -16.96
N ALA A 97 -15.57 -13.45 -16.07
CA ALA A 97 -15.26 -13.38 -14.64
C ALA A 97 -15.21 -14.78 -13.97
N PHE A 98 -16.03 -15.70 -14.44
CA PHE A 98 -16.13 -17.09 -13.99
C PHE A 98 -16.67 -17.96 -15.13
N ASP A 99 -16.53 -19.29 -15.00
CA ASP A 99 -17.15 -20.23 -15.93
C ASP A 99 -18.65 -20.46 -15.66
N PHE A 100 -19.30 -21.24 -16.52
CA PHE A 100 -20.75 -21.47 -16.44
C PHE A 100 -21.14 -22.16 -15.12
N GLU A 101 -20.37 -23.16 -14.69
CA GLU A 101 -20.62 -23.92 -13.48
C GLU A 101 -20.47 -23.06 -12.22
N GLU A 102 -19.39 -22.29 -12.12
CA GLU A 102 -19.14 -21.37 -11.02
C GLU A 102 -20.26 -20.32 -10.90
N GLY A 103 -20.64 -19.72 -12.03
CA GLY A 103 -21.73 -18.75 -12.07
C GLY A 103 -23.08 -19.34 -11.66
N LEU A 104 -23.37 -20.57 -12.11
CA LEU A 104 -24.60 -21.28 -11.73
C LEU A 104 -24.61 -21.62 -10.23
N GLN A 105 -23.48 -22.00 -9.63
CA GLN A 105 -23.36 -22.25 -8.20
C GLN A 105 -23.61 -20.98 -7.39
N LEU A 106 -23.02 -19.86 -7.80
CA LEU A 106 -23.26 -18.54 -7.18
C LEU A 106 -24.73 -18.16 -7.26
N VAL A 107 -25.35 -18.26 -8.44
CA VAL A 107 -26.76 -17.91 -8.63
C VAL A 107 -27.70 -18.85 -7.87
N ARG A 108 -27.41 -20.16 -7.84
CA ARG A 108 -28.15 -21.13 -7.02
C ARG A 108 -28.11 -20.72 -5.56
N LYS A 109 -26.93 -20.37 -5.04
CA LYS A 109 -26.80 -19.94 -3.65
C LYS A 109 -27.53 -18.63 -3.38
N ARG A 110 -27.42 -17.65 -4.27
CA ARG A 110 -28.15 -16.38 -4.17
C ARG A 110 -29.67 -16.60 -4.14
N GLY A 111 -30.19 -17.39 -5.07
CA GLY A 111 -31.63 -17.71 -5.16
C GLY A 111 -32.14 -18.42 -3.91
N GLU A 112 -31.37 -19.38 -3.39
CA GLU A 112 -31.66 -20.08 -2.13
C GLU A 112 -31.70 -19.10 -0.94
N LEU A 113 -30.69 -18.24 -0.79
CA LEU A 113 -30.60 -17.31 0.34
C LEU A 113 -31.70 -16.25 0.28
N MET A 114 -31.95 -15.68 -0.89
CA MET A 114 -32.99 -14.66 -1.06
C MET A 114 -34.40 -15.24 -0.86
N SER A 115 -34.65 -16.51 -1.21
CA SER A 115 -35.98 -17.11 -1.04
C SER A 115 -36.34 -17.38 0.43
N ARG A 116 -35.36 -17.42 1.34
CA ARG A 116 -35.59 -17.60 2.79
C ARG A 116 -36.31 -16.41 3.43
N ALA A 117 -36.18 -15.21 2.86
CA ALA A 117 -36.87 -14.03 3.35
C ALA A 117 -38.38 -14.16 3.13
N LYS A 118 -39.14 -14.23 4.23
CA LYS A 118 -40.61 -14.38 4.22
C LYS A 118 -41.30 -13.08 4.62
N GLY A 119 -42.55 -12.92 4.20
CA GLY A 119 -43.41 -11.80 4.59
C GLY A 119 -43.06 -10.46 3.94
N GLY A 120 -42.09 -10.43 3.04
CA GLY A 120 -41.73 -9.25 2.26
C GLY A 120 -42.60 -9.08 1.00
N GLY A 121 -42.52 -7.90 0.41
CA GLY A 121 -43.15 -7.57 -0.86
C GLY A 121 -42.46 -6.40 -1.54
N MET A 122 -42.82 -6.15 -2.79
CA MET A 122 -42.30 -5.04 -3.59
C MET A 122 -43.43 -4.42 -4.42
N ALA A 123 -43.34 -3.12 -4.72
CA ALA A 123 -44.27 -2.43 -5.61
C ALA A 123 -43.54 -1.43 -6.50
N ALA A 124 -43.93 -1.36 -7.77
CA ALA A 124 -43.47 -0.34 -8.71
C ALA A 124 -44.38 0.89 -8.61
N VAL A 125 -43.80 2.03 -8.24
CA VAL A 125 -44.42 3.36 -8.26
C VAL A 125 -44.08 4.01 -9.61
N ILE A 126 -45.11 4.31 -10.40
CA ILE A 126 -44.98 4.84 -11.76
C ILE A 126 -45.49 6.28 -11.78
N GLY A 127 -44.71 7.18 -12.35
CA GLY A 127 -45.05 8.59 -12.55
C GLY A 127 -44.23 9.57 -11.69
N LEU A 128 -43.49 9.08 -10.68
CA LEU A 128 -42.64 9.89 -9.82
C LEU A 128 -41.16 9.59 -10.01
N THR A 129 -40.32 10.61 -9.82
CA THR A 129 -38.86 10.46 -9.80
C THR A 129 -38.36 9.84 -8.51
N HIS A 130 -37.11 9.39 -8.50
CA HIS A 130 -36.43 8.87 -7.30
C HIS A 130 -36.49 9.86 -6.11
N GLU A 131 -36.26 11.15 -6.39
CA GLU A 131 -36.31 12.22 -5.38
C GLU A 131 -37.73 12.38 -4.81
N GLN A 132 -38.74 12.42 -5.69
CA GLN A 132 -40.14 12.54 -5.26
C GLN A 132 -40.61 11.33 -4.45
N VAL A 133 -40.23 10.11 -4.85
CA VAL A 133 -40.52 8.89 -4.07
C VAL A 133 -39.85 8.98 -2.70
N THR A 134 -38.59 9.41 -2.66
CA THR A 134 -37.86 9.60 -1.39
C THR A 134 -38.54 10.62 -0.48
N ASP A 135 -39.03 11.73 -1.03
CA ASP A 135 -39.72 12.77 -0.27
C ASP A 135 -41.06 12.28 0.27
N VAL A 136 -41.85 11.55 -0.52
CA VAL A 136 -43.09 10.92 -0.04
C VAL A 136 -42.82 9.93 1.09
N LEU A 137 -41.79 9.09 0.97
CA LEU A 137 -41.43 8.14 2.04
C LEU A 137 -41.07 8.86 3.34
N LYS A 138 -40.39 10.01 3.26
CA LYS A 138 -40.04 10.84 4.42
C LYS A 138 -41.24 11.56 5.00
N GLU A 139 -42.03 12.23 4.18
CA GLU A 139 -43.20 13.03 4.57
C GLU A 139 -44.25 12.17 5.29
N TYR A 140 -44.47 10.95 4.80
CA TYR A 140 -45.46 10.02 5.37
C TYR A 140 -44.85 9.02 6.36
N HIS A 141 -43.61 9.23 6.82
CA HIS A 141 -42.93 8.42 7.82
C HIS A 141 -42.87 6.91 7.51
N LEU A 142 -42.73 6.55 6.23
CA LEU A 142 -42.68 5.17 5.74
C LEU A 142 -41.27 4.58 5.88
N HIS A 143 -40.68 4.67 7.09
CA HIS A 143 -39.27 4.33 7.37
C HIS A 143 -38.89 2.84 7.19
N MET A 144 -39.89 1.98 7.04
CA MET A 144 -39.73 0.54 6.83
C MET A 144 -39.70 0.15 5.35
N ILE A 145 -39.77 1.13 4.45
CA ILE A 145 -39.70 0.94 3.01
C ILE A 145 -38.34 1.40 2.48
N ASP A 146 -37.68 0.53 1.72
CA ASP A 146 -36.45 0.82 0.98
C ASP A 146 -36.73 0.92 -0.52
N ILE A 147 -35.97 1.76 -1.23
CA ILE A 147 -35.98 1.83 -2.69
C ILE A 147 -35.10 0.70 -3.24
N ALA A 148 -35.72 -0.26 -3.92
CA ALA A 148 -35.07 -1.46 -4.44
C ALA A 148 -34.54 -1.30 -5.86
N ASN A 149 -35.26 -0.58 -6.74
CA ASN A 149 -34.84 -0.38 -8.12
C ASN A 149 -35.21 1.01 -8.63
N MET A 150 -34.31 1.64 -9.38
CA MET A 150 -34.63 2.76 -10.25
C MET A 150 -34.60 2.25 -11.69
N ASN A 151 -35.76 1.82 -12.19
CA ASN A 151 -35.88 1.12 -13.47
C ASN A 151 -36.00 2.06 -14.67
N THR A 152 -36.67 3.20 -14.50
CA THR A 152 -36.66 4.34 -15.44
C THR A 152 -36.70 5.64 -14.63
N PRO A 153 -36.56 6.83 -15.22
CA PRO A 153 -36.65 8.10 -14.48
C PRO A 153 -37.94 8.25 -13.66
N GLN A 154 -39.03 7.60 -14.09
CA GLN A 154 -40.34 7.66 -13.44
C GLN A 154 -40.91 6.29 -13.05
N GLN A 155 -40.09 5.24 -12.96
CA GLN A 155 -40.50 3.92 -12.49
C GLN A 155 -39.54 3.45 -11.40
N ILE A 156 -39.97 3.64 -10.15
CA ILE A 156 -39.19 3.32 -8.95
C ILE A 156 -39.85 2.15 -8.23
N VAL A 157 -39.07 1.15 -7.86
CA VAL A 157 -39.56 -0.01 -7.12
C VAL A 157 -39.20 0.16 -5.65
N ILE A 158 -40.21 0.05 -4.80
CA ILE A 158 -40.08 0.05 -3.34
C ILE A 158 -40.21 -1.37 -2.80
N SER A 159 -39.57 -1.63 -1.66
CA SER A 159 -39.51 -2.94 -1.01
C SER A 159 -39.64 -2.82 0.51
N GLY A 160 -40.31 -3.78 1.12
CA GLY A 160 -40.54 -3.82 2.57
C GLY A 160 -41.40 -4.99 2.98
N TYR A 161 -41.81 -5.06 4.25
CA TYR A 161 -42.83 -6.03 4.64
C TYR A 161 -44.12 -5.79 3.88
N LYS A 162 -44.87 -6.87 3.62
CA LYS A 162 -46.09 -6.81 2.81
C LYS A 162 -47.05 -5.75 3.32
N GLU A 163 -47.31 -5.72 4.62
CA GLU A 163 -48.20 -4.74 5.26
C GLU A 163 -47.73 -3.28 5.06
N ASP A 164 -46.42 -3.04 5.11
CA ASP A 164 -45.86 -1.70 4.90
C ASP A 164 -45.91 -1.29 3.42
N ILE A 165 -45.73 -2.25 2.51
CA ILE A 165 -45.94 -2.02 1.07
C ILE A 165 -47.41 -1.71 0.78
N GLU A 166 -48.35 -2.35 1.46
CA GLU A 166 -49.78 -2.06 1.32
C GLU A 166 -50.11 -0.64 1.79
N LYS A 167 -49.60 -0.24 2.97
CA LYS A 167 -49.73 1.14 3.46
C LYS A 167 -49.10 2.15 2.51
N ALA A 168 -47.87 1.89 2.06
CA ALA A 168 -47.15 2.76 1.14
C ALA A 168 -47.90 2.88 -0.20
N ALA A 169 -48.45 1.78 -0.72
CA ALA A 169 -49.22 1.81 -1.96
C ALA A 169 -50.43 2.75 -1.86
N SER A 170 -51.21 2.67 -0.78
CA SER A 170 -52.35 3.59 -0.56
C SER A 170 -51.92 5.05 -0.43
N VAL A 171 -50.76 5.32 0.17
CA VAL A 171 -50.18 6.68 0.22
C VAL A 171 -49.82 7.15 -1.18
N PHE A 172 -49.03 6.37 -1.92
CA PHE A 172 -48.61 6.74 -3.27
C PHE A 172 -49.79 6.92 -4.23
N GLU A 173 -50.83 6.09 -4.14
CA GLU A 173 -52.05 6.24 -4.96
C GLU A 173 -52.76 7.60 -4.75
N ALA A 174 -52.57 8.24 -3.59
CA ALA A 174 -53.12 9.56 -3.30
C ALA A 174 -52.18 10.73 -3.66
N VAL A 175 -50.91 10.47 -3.99
CA VAL A 175 -49.92 11.51 -4.32
C VAL A 175 -50.11 12.00 -5.76
N ASN A 176 -50.19 13.32 -5.93
CA ASN A 176 -50.28 13.94 -7.24
C ASN A 176 -49.06 13.60 -8.11
N GLY A 177 -49.30 13.17 -9.35
CA GLY A 177 -48.25 12.75 -10.29
C GLY A 177 -48.01 11.24 -10.34
N VAL A 178 -48.48 10.45 -9.37
CA VAL A 178 -48.48 8.98 -9.47
C VAL A 178 -49.52 8.55 -10.51
N LYS A 179 -49.07 7.79 -11.50
CA LYS A 179 -49.91 7.22 -12.56
C LYS A 179 -50.43 5.83 -12.19
N MET A 180 -49.59 5.03 -11.52
CA MET A 180 -49.94 3.66 -11.11
C MET A 180 -49.00 3.18 -10.01
N VAL A 181 -49.54 2.42 -9.06
CA VAL A 181 -48.75 1.58 -8.14
C VAL A 181 -49.04 0.13 -8.46
N HIS A 182 -48.01 -0.62 -8.87
CA HIS A 182 -48.16 -2.02 -9.29
C HIS A 182 -47.41 -2.95 -8.35
N ARG A 183 -48.14 -3.81 -7.63
CA ARG A 183 -47.53 -4.82 -6.75
C ARG A 183 -46.83 -5.89 -7.57
N LEU A 184 -45.59 -6.21 -7.20
CA LEU A 184 -44.79 -7.23 -7.88
C LEU A 184 -45.07 -8.60 -7.29
N ASN A 185 -45.14 -9.62 -8.14
CA ASN A 185 -45.33 -11.02 -7.72
C ASN A 185 -44.01 -11.62 -7.21
N VAL A 186 -43.62 -11.20 -6.00
CA VAL A 186 -42.40 -11.67 -5.31
C VAL A 186 -42.72 -11.97 -3.85
N SER A 187 -41.97 -12.90 -3.26
CA SER A 187 -42.19 -13.38 -1.89
C SER A 187 -41.38 -12.63 -0.82
N GLY A 188 -40.41 -11.80 -1.24
CA GLY A 188 -39.45 -11.14 -0.36
C GLY A 188 -39.21 -9.68 -0.74
N ALA A 189 -38.73 -8.91 0.23
CA ALA A 189 -38.34 -7.51 0.05
C ALA A 189 -36.90 -7.46 -0.51
N PHE A 190 -36.72 -7.79 -1.78
CA PHE A 190 -35.38 -7.88 -2.38
C PHE A 190 -34.72 -6.50 -2.53
N HIS A 191 -33.37 -6.46 -2.57
CA HIS A 191 -32.58 -5.24 -2.72
C HIS A 191 -32.85 -4.22 -1.60
N SER A 192 -32.88 -4.70 -0.36
CA SER A 192 -33.25 -3.91 0.81
C SER A 192 -32.49 -4.36 2.07
N ARG A 193 -32.68 -3.63 3.17
CA ARG A 193 -32.16 -4.00 4.49
C ARG A 193 -32.62 -5.39 4.96
N TYR A 194 -33.77 -5.87 4.48
CA TYR A 194 -34.33 -7.16 4.87
C TYR A 194 -33.54 -8.35 4.28
N MET A 195 -32.60 -8.09 3.38
CA MET A 195 -31.70 -9.11 2.80
C MET A 195 -30.34 -9.18 3.50
N MET A 196 -30.13 -8.53 4.65
CA MET A 196 -28.82 -8.48 5.30
C MET A 196 -28.27 -9.88 5.65
N GLU A 197 -29.11 -10.76 6.21
CA GLU A 197 -28.72 -12.14 6.54
C GLU A 197 -28.30 -12.91 5.28
N ALA A 198 -29.07 -12.78 4.20
CA ALA A 198 -28.73 -13.37 2.91
C ALA A 198 -27.39 -12.83 2.36
N LYS A 199 -27.12 -11.53 2.51
CA LYS A 199 -25.85 -10.91 2.11
C LYS A 199 -24.68 -11.46 2.92
N GLU A 200 -24.81 -11.59 4.24
CA GLU A 200 -23.74 -12.09 5.11
C GLU A 200 -23.39 -13.55 4.83
N GLU A 201 -24.39 -14.40 4.61
CA GLU A 201 -24.17 -15.77 4.18
C GLU A 201 -23.56 -15.85 2.78
N PHE A 202 -24.05 -15.03 1.84
CA PHE A 202 -23.51 -15.02 0.48
C PHE A 202 -22.07 -14.53 0.43
N SER A 203 -21.72 -13.51 1.23
CA SER A 203 -20.36 -12.98 1.38
C SER A 203 -19.36 -14.08 1.75
N ARG A 204 -19.72 -14.94 2.71
CA ARG A 204 -18.86 -16.07 3.09
C ARG A 204 -18.72 -17.12 1.98
N PHE A 205 -19.78 -17.33 1.21
CA PHE A 205 -19.78 -18.30 0.11
C PHE A 205 -18.95 -17.82 -1.08
N ILE A 206 -19.13 -16.56 -1.51
CA ILE A 206 -18.42 -16.00 -2.67
C ILE A 206 -16.91 -15.90 -2.44
N GLU A 207 -16.44 -15.85 -1.19
CA GLU A 207 -15.01 -15.85 -0.89
C GLU A 207 -14.29 -17.12 -1.35
N THR A 208 -15.01 -18.23 -1.48
CA THR A 208 -14.46 -19.51 -1.95
C THR A 208 -14.20 -19.54 -3.47
N PHE A 209 -14.63 -18.52 -4.20
CA PHE A 209 -14.47 -18.41 -5.66
C PHE A 209 -13.34 -17.46 -6.04
N HIS A 210 -12.68 -17.74 -7.16
CA HIS A 210 -11.65 -16.88 -7.74
C HIS A 210 -12.14 -16.29 -9.07
N PHE A 211 -12.37 -14.98 -9.09
CA PHE A 211 -12.84 -14.27 -10.27
C PHE A 211 -11.67 -13.91 -11.17
N LYS A 212 -11.76 -14.29 -12.45
CA LYS A 212 -10.79 -13.94 -13.48
C LYS A 212 -10.93 -12.45 -13.85
N PRO A 213 -9.88 -11.84 -14.44
CA PRO A 213 -9.95 -10.47 -14.96
C PRO A 213 -11.08 -10.31 -15.98
N LEU A 214 -11.90 -9.26 -15.82
CA LEU A 214 -12.99 -8.96 -16.75
C LEU A 214 -12.42 -8.57 -18.13
N SER A 215 -12.76 -9.32 -19.17
CA SER A 215 -12.35 -9.01 -20.55
C SER A 215 -13.26 -7.99 -21.23
N ILE A 216 -14.46 -7.79 -20.71
CA ILE A 216 -15.46 -6.81 -21.16
C ILE A 216 -15.91 -6.01 -19.93
N PRO A 217 -15.96 -4.66 -19.97
CA PRO A 217 -16.47 -3.87 -18.86
C PRO A 217 -17.91 -4.26 -18.51
N VAL A 218 -18.17 -4.55 -17.24
CA VAL A 218 -19.50 -4.90 -16.72
C VAL A 218 -20.03 -3.76 -15.89
N ILE A 219 -21.23 -3.25 -16.17
CA ILE A 219 -21.83 -2.16 -15.39
C ILE A 219 -22.52 -2.71 -14.14
N SER A 220 -22.07 -2.24 -12.97
CA SER A 220 -22.60 -2.65 -11.68
C SER A 220 -23.97 -2.04 -11.40
N ASN A 221 -24.89 -2.84 -10.83
CA ASN A 221 -26.20 -2.33 -10.42
C ASN A 221 -26.13 -1.33 -9.26
N VAL A 222 -25.13 -1.46 -8.38
CA VAL A 222 -25.03 -0.63 -7.17
C VAL A 222 -24.39 0.71 -7.48
N THR A 223 -23.31 0.73 -8.26
CA THR A 223 -22.58 1.97 -8.56
C THR A 223 -23.02 2.63 -9.86
N ALA A 224 -23.76 1.93 -10.72
CA ALA A 224 -24.04 2.34 -12.10
C ALA A 224 -22.77 2.70 -12.90
N ARG A 225 -21.62 2.09 -12.53
CA ARG A 225 -20.30 2.26 -13.15
C ARG A 225 -19.69 0.87 -13.41
N PRO A 226 -18.65 0.77 -14.26
CA PRO A 226 -17.96 -0.49 -14.51
C PRO A 226 -17.42 -1.08 -13.20
N TYR A 227 -17.45 -2.40 -13.08
CA TYR A 227 -16.79 -3.11 -11.99
C TYR A 227 -15.29 -2.78 -11.95
N GLU A 228 -14.77 -2.55 -10.74
CA GLU A 228 -13.35 -2.60 -10.45
C GLU A 228 -12.96 -4.01 -9.99
N GLN A 229 -11.88 -4.57 -10.56
CA GLN A 229 -11.50 -5.95 -10.30
C GLN A 229 -11.24 -6.22 -8.81
N THR A 230 -10.63 -5.26 -8.10
CA THR A 230 -10.29 -5.35 -6.68
C THR A 230 -11.50 -5.36 -5.76
N GLU A 231 -12.61 -4.76 -6.18
CA GLU A 231 -13.83 -4.60 -5.39
C GLU A 231 -14.97 -5.51 -5.88
N LEU A 232 -14.71 -6.41 -6.84
CA LEU A 232 -15.74 -7.20 -7.53
C LEU A 232 -16.61 -8.01 -6.56
N LYS A 233 -15.99 -8.77 -5.67
CA LYS A 233 -16.70 -9.61 -4.68
C LYS A 233 -17.55 -8.76 -3.73
N GLU A 234 -16.97 -7.67 -3.22
CA GLU A 234 -17.65 -6.77 -2.29
C GLU A 234 -18.86 -6.10 -2.96
N THR A 235 -18.66 -5.59 -4.18
CA THR A 235 -19.72 -4.94 -4.98
C THR A 235 -20.84 -5.92 -5.33
N LEU A 236 -20.51 -7.11 -5.82
CA LEU A 236 -21.50 -8.12 -6.19
C LEU A 236 -22.27 -8.64 -4.97
N THR A 237 -21.63 -8.74 -3.81
CA THR A 237 -22.29 -9.10 -2.55
C THR A 237 -23.18 -7.96 -2.05
N GLY A 238 -22.70 -6.72 -2.15
CA GLY A 238 -23.46 -5.50 -1.85
C GLY A 238 -24.76 -5.40 -2.63
N GLN A 239 -24.80 -5.92 -3.86
CA GLN A 239 -25.98 -5.97 -4.72
C GLN A 239 -27.22 -6.58 -4.05
N ILE A 240 -27.06 -7.55 -3.16
CA ILE A 240 -28.19 -8.24 -2.49
C ILE A 240 -29.03 -7.27 -1.65
N THR A 241 -28.39 -6.29 -1.01
CA THR A 241 -29.04 -5.28 -0.14
C THR A 241 -29.13 -3.90 -0.80
N GLY A 242 -28.32 -3.64 -1.81
CA GLY A 242 -28.25 -2.35 -2.50
C GLY A 242 -29.31 -2.21 -3.60
N SER A 243 -29.70 -0.97 -3.86
CA SER A 243 -30.62 -0.62 -4.94
C SER A 243 -30.03 -0.96 -6.31
N VAL A 244 -30.89 -1.38 -7.24
CA VAL A 244 -30.55 -1.58 -8.65
C VAL A 244 -30.72 -0.27 -9.40
N ASN A 245 -29.61 0.41 -9.65
CA ASN A 245 -29.53 1.73 -10.30
C ASN A 245 -29.54 1.58 -11.83
N TRP A 246 -30.62 0.99 -12.37
CA TRP A 246 -30.72 0.67 -13.80
C TRP A 246 -30.78 1.92 -14.69
N THR A 247 -31.56 2.93 -14.28
CA THR A 247 -31.63 4.22 -15.00
C THR A 247 -30.24 4.81 -15.23
N ASP A 248 -29.42 4.91 -14.20
CA ASP A 248 -28.09 5.49 -14.32
C ASP A 248 -27.09 4.54 -15.01
N SER A 249 -27.27 3.22 -14.87
CA SER A 249 -26.47 2.23 -15.62
C SER A 249 -26.64 2.42 -17.14
N ILE A 250 -27.87 2.69 -17.58
CA ILE A 250 -28.17 2.95 -18.99
C ILE A 250 -27.75 4.36 -19.40
N ARG A 251 -28.00 5.40 -18.59
CA ARG A 251 -27.53 6.77 -18.88
C ARG A 251 -26.02 6.85 -19.02
N PHE A 252 -25.28 6.08 -18.22
CA PHE A 252 -23.84 5.95 -18.31
C PHE A 252 -23.39 5.35 -19.66
N LEU A 253 -24.05 4.27 -20.08
CA LEU A 253 -23.81 3.63 -21.38
C LEU A 253 -24.23 4.53 -22.56
N MET A 254 -25.31 5.31 -22.42
CA MET A 254 -25.72 6.32 -23.40
C MET A 254 -24.67 7.41 -23.59
N GLY A 255 -23.84 7.68 -22.58
CA GLY A 255 -22.71 8.61 -22.68
C GLY A 255 -21.58 8.11 -23.59
N ARG A 256 -21.66 6.88 -24.11
CA ARG A 256 -20.67 6.29 -25.02
C ARG A 256 -21.04 6.54 -26.48
N LYS A 257 -20.02 6.71 -27.32
CA LYS A 257 -20.19 7.06 -28.73
C LYS A 257 -20.98 5.97 -29.48
N ASN A 258 -22.10 6.36 -30.08
CA ASN A 258 -22.97 5.50 -30.88
C ASN A 258 -23.35 4.20 -30.14
N MET A 259 -23.77 4.31 -28.88
CA MET A 259 -24.18 3.15 -28.08
C MET A 259 -25.50 2.54 -28.57
N SER A 260 -25.52 1.23 -28.80
CA SER A 260 -26.73 0.42 -29.02
C SER A 260 -26.83 -0.68 -27.97
N PHE A 261 -28.05 -1.14 -27.68
CA PHE A 261 -28.29 -2.16 -26.66
C PHE A 261 -28.94 -3.40 -27.30
N GLU A 262 -28.49 -4.58 -26.90
CA GLU A 262 -29.09 -5.85 -27.29
C GLU A 262 -29.42 -6.68 -26.04
N GLU A 263 -30.69 -7.01 -25.86
CA GLU A 263 -31.16 -7.85 -24.74
C GLU A 263 -30.94 -9.32 -25.05
N ILE A 264 -30.14 -10.00 -24.21
CA ILE A 264 -29.76 -11.40 -24.35
C ILE A 264 -30.45 -12.23 -23.28
N GLY A 265 -31.48 -12.98 -23.68
CA GLY A 265 -32.27 -13.81 -22.77
C GLY A 265 -33.75 -13.84 -23.15
N PRO A 266 -34.62 -14.38 -22.28
CA PRO A 266 -36.05 -14.44 -22.55
C PRO A 266 -36.71 -13.08 -22.34
N GLY A 267 -37.66 -12.74 -23.22
CA GLY A 267 -38.48 -11.53 -23.08
C GLY A 267 -37.93 -10.32 -23.83
N LYS A 268 -38.49 -9.14 -23.53
CA LYS A 268 -38.09 -7.82 -24.06
C LYS A 268 -38.21 -6.73 -22.99
N VAL A 269 -38.06 -7.11 -21.72
CA VAL A 269 -38.34 -6.22 -20.59
C VAL A 269 -37.31 -5.10 -20.57
N LEU A 270 -36.02 -5.43 -20.70
CA LEU A 270 -34.96 -4.43 -20.68
C LEU A 270 -35.01 -3.53 -21.91
N THR A 271 -35.35 -4.07 -23.07
CA THR A 271 -35.57 -3.31 -24.30
C THR A 271 -36.60 -2.20 -24.07
N GLY A 272 -37.73 -2.51 -23.42
CA GLY A 272 -38.76 -1.53 -23.07
C GLY A 272 -38.29 -0.49 -22.05
N LEU A 273 -37.55 -0.91 -21.01
CA LEU A 273 -36.99 0.02 -20.02
C LEU A 273 -35.96 0.97 -20.63
N ILE A 274 -35.05 0.45 -21.46
CA ILE A 274 -34.00 1.22 -22.13
C ILE A 274 -34.63 2.24 -23.07
N GLN A 275 -35.63 1.86 -23.87
CA GLN A 275 -36.35 2.80 -24.74
C GLN A 275 -36.93 3.99 -23.97
N ARG A 276 -37.52 3.75 -22.78
CA ARG A 276 -38.01 4.83 -21.92
C ARG A 276 -36.89 5.69 -21.36
N ILE A 277 -35.82 5.08 -20.83
CA ILE A 277 -34.66 5.83 -20.31
C ILE A 277 -34.04 6.71 -21.39
N THR A 278 -33.84 6.18 -22.60
CA THR A 278 -33.28 6.94 -23.73
C THR A 278 -34.20 8.08 -24.19
N ALA A 279 -35.52 7.98 -23.99
CA ALA A 279 -36.47 9.04 -24.31
C ALA A 279 -36.63 10.10 -23.20
N GLU A 280 -36.38 9.73 -21.94
CA GLU A 280 -36.74 10.55 -20.76
C GLU A 280 -35.52 11.06 -19.97
N ALA A 281 -34.30 10.63 -20.28
CA ALA A 281 -33.10 10.97 -19.52
C ALA A 281 -31.91 11.37 -20.40
N GLU A 282 -31.08 12.27 -19.88
CA GLU A 282 -29.84 12.66 -20.52
C GLU A 282 -28.70 11.68 -20.20
N PRO A 283 -27.77 11.46 -21.15
CA PRO A 283 -26.56 10.69 -20.91
C PRO A 283 -25.73 11.24 -19.74
N ILE A 284 -25.08 10.35 -18.99
CA ILE A 284 -24.05 10.75 -18.02
C ILE A 284 -22.72 10.80 -18.77
N THR A 285 -22.17 12.01 -18.90
CA THR A 285 -20.92 12.32 -19.61
C THR A 285 -19.69 12.35 -18.72
N ASP A 286 -19.75 11.70 -17.54
CA ASP A 286 -18.55 11.43 -16.76
C ASP A 286 -17.47 10.86 -17.69
N GLU A 287 -16.26 11.41 -17.57
CA GLU A 287 -15.06 10.79 -18.12
C GLU A 287 -14.96 9.40 -17.47
N ILE A 288 -15.42 8.38 -18.19
CA ILE A 288 -14.98 7.05 -17.86
C ILE A 288 -13.50 7.04 -18.19
N LYS A 289 -12.70 6.61 -17.22
CA LYS A 289 -11.55 5.76 -17.49
C LYS A 289 -12.05 4.53 -18.25
N VAL A 290 -12.40 4.68 -19.53
CA VAL A 290 -12.76 3.57 -20.41
C VAL A 290 -11.62 2.58 -20.23
N PRO A 291 -11.88 1.31 -19.85
CA PRO A 291 -10.83 0.32 -19.86
C PRO A 291 -10.28 0.31 -21.29
N ALA A 292 -9.07 0.82 -21.46
CA ALA A 292 -8.41 0.86 -22.76
C ALA A 292 -8.44 -0.57 -23.31
N GLU A 293 -8.79 -0.72 -24.59
CA GLU A 293 -8.72 -1.94 -25.41
C GLU A 293 -7.70 -2.97 -24.89
N ALA A 294 -8.03 -3.90 -23.99
CA ALA A 294 -7.05 -4.81 -23.37
C ALA A 294 -5.65 -4.15 -23.20
N GLY A 295 -5.66 -2.90 -22.73
CA GLY A 295 -4.58 -1.96 -22.95
C GLY A 295 -3.96 -1.70 -21.59
N LYS A 296 -3.07 -2.60 -21.18
CA LYS A 296 -2.14 -2.51 -20.04
C LYS A 296 -2.54 -1.46 -18.99
N SER A 297 -3.02 -1.91 -17.82
CA SER A 297 -3.11 -1.06 -16.62
C SER A 297 -1.84 -0.23 -16.50
N SER A 298 -1.91 1.08 -16.75
CA SER A 298 -0.71 1.90 -16.72
C SER A 298 -0.33 2.11 -15.27
N ILE A 299 0.83 1.58 -14.91
CA ILE A 299 1.44 1.75 -13.60
C ILE A 299 1.70 3.26 -13.43
N THR A 300 1.25 3.85 -12.34
CA THR A 300 1.54 5.25 -11.99
C THR A 300 2.54 5.31 -10.83
N ALA A 301 3.07 6.50 -10.55
CA ALA A 301 3.94 6.70 -9.40
C ALA A 301 3.23 6.32 -8.09
N GLU A 302 1.95 6.64 -7.97
CA GLU A 302 1.12 6.27 -6.83
C GLU A 302 0.90 4.76 -6.77
N SER A 303 0.66 4.07 -7.88
CA SER A 303 0.38 2.62 -7.83
C SER A 303 1.61 1.75 -7.52
N LEU A 304 2.81 2.33 -7.43
CA LEU A 304 4.02 1.60 -7.05
C LEU A 304 4.05 1.30 -5.55
N GLY A 305 4.46 0.07 -5.22
CA GLY A 305 4.57 -0.42 -3.86
C GLY A 305 3.24 -0.85 -3.25
N ASN A 306 3.18 -0.89 -1.92
CA ASN A 306 2.08 -1.48 -1.18
C ASN A 306 1.05 -0.42 -0.74
N GLU A 307 -0.22 -0.64 -1.10
CA GLU A 307 -1.32 0.27 -0.74
C GLU A 307 -1.59 0.33 0.76
N GLU A 308 -1.46 -0.80 1.48
CA GLU A 308 -1.63 -0.82 2.93
C GLU A 308 -0.51 -0.04 3.63
N PHE A 309 0.73 -0.14 3.15
CA PHE A 309 1.85 0.67 3.64
C PHE A 309 1.54 2.16 3.50
N LYS A 310 1.15 2.61 2.30
CA LYS A 310 0.80 4.01 2.07
C LYS A 310 -0.35 4.48 2.96
N ARG A 311 -1.40 3.68 3.13
CA ARG A 311 -2.51 4.00 4.03
C ARG A 311 -2.10 4.06 5.50
N ASP A 312 -1.32 3.08 5.97
CA ASP A 312 -0.86 3.01 7.37
C ASP A 312 0.00 4.23 7.73
N TYR A 313 0.82 4.72 6.78
CA TYR A 313 1.69 5.88 6.95
C TYR A 313 1.12 7.19 6.37
N GLN A 314 -0.10 7.20 5.85
CA GLN A 314 -0.74 8.38 5.23
C GLN A 314 0.12 9.00 4.11
N LEU A 315 0.64 8.16 3.22
CA LEU A 315 1.51 8.54 2.11
C LEU A 315 0.77 8.46 0.78
N LYS A 316 1.22 9.27 -0.18
CA LYS A 316 0.82 9.18 -1.58
C LYS A 316 1.71 8.20 -2.35
N TYR A 317 3.00 8.13 -1.98
CA TYR A 317 3.99 7.29 -2.64
C TYR A 317 4.64 6.32 -1.65
N ALA A 318 4.94 5.10 -2.10
CA ALA A 318 5.69 4.11 -1.31
C ALA A 318 7.20 4.43 -1.29
N TYR A 319 7.52 5.66 -0.87
CA TYR A 319 8.85 6.26 -0.92
C TYR A 319 9.23 6.92 0.40
N LEU A 320 10.42 6.59 0.90
CA LEU A 320 10.98 7.16 2.11
C LEU A 320 12.38 7.77 1.87
N ALA A 321 12.74 8.75 2.69
CA ALA A 321 14.13 9.18 2.83
C ALA A 321 14.68 8.73 4.19
N GLY A 322 15.76 7.94 4.18
CA GLY A 322 16.37 7.39 5.38
C GLY A 322 17.08 8.44 6.23
N GLY A 323 17.19 8.20 7.55
CA GLY A 323 17.88 9.10 8.47
C GLY A 323 19.37 9.19 8.19
N MET A 324 19.88 10.41 8.01
CA MET A 324 21.31 10.70 7.84
C MET A 324 21.83 11.46 9.05
N TYR A 325 22.85 10.90 9.73
CA TYR A 325 23.38 11.32 11.01
C TYR A 325 23.66 12.83 11.14
N ARG A 326 23.72 13.33 12.39
CA ARG A 326 23.99 14.73 12.76
C ARG A 326 23.05 15.74 12.10
N GLY A 327 21.81 15.33 11.86
CA GLY A 327 20.77 16.18 11.27
C GLY A 327 20.97 16.45 9.78
N ILE A 328 21.87 15.74 9.09
CA ILE A 328 22.04 15.88 7.63
C ILE A 328 20.70 15.64 6.92
N SER A 329 19.97 14.61 7.36
CA SER A 329 18.52 14.54 7.11
C SER A 329 17.85 15.52 8.06
N SER A 330 17.66 16.72 7.54
CA SER A 330 17.26 17.91 8.29
C SER A 330 15.76 17.97 8.53
N LYS A 331 15.32 18.86 9.41
CA LYS A 331 13.89 19.11 9.62
C LYS A 331 13.22 19.66 8.35
N GLU A 332 13.94 20.50 7.60
CA GLU A 332 13.47 21.08 6.33
C GLU A 332 13.24 19.99 5.27
N MET A 333 14.15 19.01 5.18
CA MET A 333 14.02 17.88 4.27
C MET A 333 12.80 17.01 4.63
N VAL A 334 12.64 16.72 5.92
CA VAL A 334 11.53 15.90 6.42
C VAL A 334 10.19 16.58 6.14
N VAL A 335 10.07 17.89 6.39
CA VAL A 335 8.86 18.68 6.08
C VAL A 335 8.57 18.67 4.58
N LYS A 336 9.58 18.94 3.74
CA LYS A 336 9.40 18.97 2.27
C LYS A 336 8.89 17.65 1.69
N LEU A 337 9.40 16.53 2.17
CA LEU A 337 8.93 15.21 1.75
C LEU A 337 7.49 14.96 2.21
N ALA A 338 7.16 15.32 3.46
CA ALA A 338 5.82 15.17 3.99
C ALA A 338 4.77 15.98 3.20
N GLU A 339 5.09 17.22 2.81
CA GLU A 339 4.24 18.08 1.96
C GLU A 339 3.90 17.44 0.60
N LYS A 340 4.75 16.52 0.10
CA LYS A 340 4.53 15.79 -1.16
C LYS A 340 3.95 14.39 -0.98
N GLY A 341 3.50 14.02 0.22
CA GLY A 341 2.95 12.70 0.49
C GLY A 341 4.01 11.59 0.50
N MET A 342 5.26 11.93 0.81
CA MET A 342 6.35 11.00 1.13
C MET A 342 6.70 11.12 2.61
N MET A 343 7.63 10.31 3.12
CA MET A 343 8.06 10.44 4.52
C MET A 343 9.58 10.41 4.64
N GLY A 344 10.13 11.41 5.33
CA GLY A 344 11.54 11.44 5.73
C GLY A 344 11.74 11.09 7.20
N PHE A 345 12.91 10.54 7.52
CA PHE A 345 13.36 10.34 8.90
C PHE A 345 14.38 11.40 9.30
N PHE A 346 14.13 12.14 10.38
CA PHE A 346 15.10 13.09 10.92
C PHE A 346 16.31 12.33 11.49
N GLY A 347 17.52 12.76 11.12
CA GLY A 347 18.75 12.03 11.41
C GLY A 347 19.36 12.35 12.79
N THR A 348 19.01 11.58 13.81
CA THR A 348 19.43 11.86 15.20
C THR A 348 20.87 11.44 15.54
N GLY A 349 21.47 10.55 14.77
CA GLY A 349 22.77 9.94 15.11
C GLY A 349 23.85 10.99 15.43
N GLY A 350 24.35 11.00 16.66
CA GLY A 350 25.39 11.95 17.11
C GLY A 350 24.88 13.36 17.51
N LEU A 351 23.57 13.59 17.56
CA LEU A 351 22.95 14.76 18.19
C LEU A 351 22.64 14.49 19.67
N ASN A 352 22.52 15.56 20.45
CA ASN A 352 22.03 15.48 21.83
C ASN A 352 20.48 15.51 21.86
N ILE A 353 19.90 15.10 22.99
CA ILE A 353 18.44 15.02 23.17
C ILE A 353 17.74 16.36 22.98
N ALA A 354 18.35 17.47 23.44
CA ALA A 354 17.75 18.80 23.32
C ALA A 354 17.60 19.26 21.86
N HIS A 355 18.60 19.00 21.01
CA HIS A 355 18.51 19.29 19.58
C HIS A 355 17.48 18.41 18.87
N VAL A 356 17.32 17.15 19.29
CA VAL A 356 16.30 16.27 18.73
C VAL A 356 14.90 16.72 19.15
N GLU A 357 14.74 17.18 20.38
CA GLU A 357 13.48 17.75 20.88
C GLU A 357 13.08 19.00 20.09
N ASP A 358 14.02 19.94 19.87
CA ASP A 358 13.79 21.13 19.03
C ASP A 358 13.35 20.75 17.61
N ALA A 359 14.02 19.77 17.00
CA ALA A 359 13.66 19.30 15.66
C ALA A 359 12.26 18.69 15.61
N ILE A 360 11.88 17.84 16.59
CA ILE A 360 10.54 17.25 16.67
C ILE A 360 9.47 18.34 16.75
N LEU A 361 9.64 19.30 17.67
CA LEU A 361 8.68 20.38 17.87
C LEU A 361 8.56 21.25 16.61
N SER A 362 9.68 21.54 15.95
CA SER A 362 9.69 22.32 14.69
C SER A 362 8.97 21.56 13.56
N ILE A 363 9.22 20.27 13.38
CA ILE A 363 8.56 19.47 12.33
C ILE A 363 7.05 19.38 12.60
N GLN A 364 6.65 19.13 13.85
CA GLN A 364 5.23 19.07 14.22
C GLN A 364 4.51 20.40 14.03
N HIS A 365 5.19 21.52 14.27
CA HIS A 365 4.63 22.85 14.05
C HIS A 365 4.33 23.11 12.56
N GLU A 366 5.26 22.75 11.69
CA GLU A 366 5.13 22.93 10.23
C GLU A 366 4.10 21.96 9.62
N LEU A 367 4.01 20.72 10.13
CA LEU A 367 3.09 19.68 9.63
C LEU A 367 1.73 19.64 10.36
N ARG A 368 1.31 20.75 10.98
CA ARG A 368 0.04 20.82 11.73
C ARG A 368 -1.20 20.54 10.87
N ASP A 369 -1.11 20.82 9.57
CA ASP A 369 -2.20 20.65 8.60
C ASP A 369 -2.18 19.27 7.91
N GLY A 370 -1.28 18.37 8.34
CA GLY A 370 -1.15 17.00 7.84
C GLY A 370 0.25 16.66 7.32
N GLY A 371 0.52 15.37 7.16
CA GLY A 371 1.81 14.84 6.69
C GLY A 371 2.48 13.94 7.73
N SER A 372 3.13 12.88 7.23
CA SER A 372 3.82 11.92 8.07
C SER A 372 5.32 12.15 8.09
N PHE A 373 5.90 12.11 9.29
CA PHE A 373 7.34 12.11 9.48
C PHE A 373 7.76 10.98 10.41
N GLY A 374 9.05 10.68 10.42
CA GLY A 374 9.63 9.78 11.40
C GLY A 374 10.93 10.31 12.01
N ILE A 375 11.37 9.66 13.08
CA ILE A 375 12.65 9.94 13.74
C ILE A 375 13.54 8.70 13.65
N ASN A 376 14.78 8.88 13.19
CA ASN A 376 15.75 7.81 13.20
C ASN A 376 16.27 7.58 14.64
N VAL A 377 16.42 6.31 15.03
CA VAL A 377 17.06 5.91 16.28
C VAL A 377 18.18 4.93 15.93
N VAL A 378 19.41 5.30 16.30
CA VAL A 378 20.61 4.50 16.07
C VAL A 378 20.98 3.78 17.35
N HIS A 379 21.12 2.45 17.27
CA HIS A 379 21.59 1.66 18.39
C HIS A 379 23.02 2.06 18.81
N ASN A 380 23.28 2.16 20.12
CA ASN A 380 24.60 2.44 20.65
C ASN A 380 24.98 1.44 21.75
N MET A 381 25.80 0.45 21.37
CA MET A 381 26.25 -0.63 22.26
C MET A 381 26.95 -0.16 23.54
N LYS A 382 27.57 1.03 23.54
CA LYS A 382 28.30 1.54 24.70
C LYS A 382 27.40 2.33 25.66
N HIS A 383 26.26 2.81 25.20
CA HIS A 383 25.40 3.73 25.94
C HIS A 383 23.92 3.40 25.73
N THR A 384 23.48 2.23 26.21
CA THR A 384 22.08 1.79 26.10
C THR A 384 21.09 2.75 26.77
N ASP A 385 21.51 3.49 27.78
CA ASP A 385 20.69 4.52 28.44
C ASP A 385 20.28 5.66 27.48
N SER A 386 21.05 5.89 26.42
CA SER A 386 20.72 6.90 25.41
C SER A 386 19.50 6.51 24.58
N GLU A 387 19.27 5.21 24.38
CA GLU A 387 18.09 4.70 23.66
C GLU A 387 16.82 4.91 24.49
N GLU A 388 16.85 4.60 25.79
CA GLU A 388 15.70 4.85 26.67
C GLU A 388 15.34 6.34 26.72
N LYS A 389 16.32 7.24 26.85
CA LYS A 389 16.09 8.69 26.81
C LYS A 389 15.49 9.16 25.50
N MET A 390 15.92 8.57 24.38
CA MET A 390 15.35 8.85 23.08
C MET A 390 13.89 8.40 23.02
N ILE A 391 13.59 7.16 23.43
CA ILE A 391 12.22 6.65 23.45
C ILE A 391 11.32 7.46 24.39
N ASP A 392 11.82 7.89 25.55
CA ASP A 392 11.11 8.80 26.45
C ASP A 392 10.72 10.10 25.74
N LEU A 393 11.66 10.71 25.00
CA LEU A 393 11.41 11.92 24.23
C LEU A 393 10.35 11.69 23.14
N LEU A 394 10.46 10.60 22.38
CA LEU A 394 9.52 10.28 21.29
C LEU A 394 8.10 10.05 21.81
N LEU A 395 7.97 9.31 22.91
CA LEU A 395 6.68 9.05 23.55
C LEU A 395 6.09 10.34 24.16
N LYS A 396 6.91 11.17 24.79
CA LYS A 396 6.50 12.47 25.36
C LYS A 396 5.85 13.37 24.30
N HIS A 397 6.41 13.42 23.10
CA HIS A 397 5.92 14.26 21.99
C HIS A 397 5.00 13.55 21.01
N GLY A 398 4.56 12.31 21.33
CA GLY A 398 3.61 11.58 20.49
C GLY A 398 4.13 11.23 19.10
N VAL A 399 5.44 11.08 18.93
CA VAL A 399 6.04 10.63 17.67
C VAL A 399 5.57 9.21 17.37
N GLN A 400 5.00 9.02 16.18
CA GLN A 400 4.40 7.74 15.79
C GLN A 400 5.38 6.84 15.04
N ASN A 401 6.25 7.40 14.19
CA ASN A 401 7.08 6.61 13.28
C ASN A 401 8.56 6.69 13.66
N LEU A 402 9.18 5.53 13.81
CA LEU A 402 10.59 5.37 14.18
C LEU A 402 11.31 4.52 13.11
N GLU A 403 12.48 4.96 12.66
CA GLU A 403 13.42 4.13 11.89
C GLU A 403 14.47 3.57 12.86
N ALA A 404 14.47 2.26 13.09
CA ALA A 404 15.44 1.59 13.94
C ALA A 404 16.64 1.14 13.09
N SER A 405 17.83 1.66 13.38
CA SER A 405 19.04 1.38 12.60
C SER A 405 20.21 0.94 13.48
N ALA A 406 21.10 0.11 12.91
CA ALA A 406 22.27 -0.48 13.58
C ALA A 406 21.95 -1.42 14.77
N PHE A 407 20.70 -1.85 14.94
CA PHE A 407 20.32 -2.82 15.96
C PHE A 407 20.78 -4.23 15.56
N LEU A 408 21.37 -4.96 16.52
CA LEU A 408 21.69 -6.38 16.34
C LEU A 408 20.57 -7.31 16.81
N THR A 409 19.69 -6.81 17.67
CA THR A 409 18.52 -7.51 18.19
C THR A 409 17.54 -6.49 18.75
N VAL A 410 16.34 -6.95 19.10
CA VAL A 410 15.31 -6.13 19.71
C VAL A 410 15.70 -5.76 21.14
N THR A 411 15.59 -4.47 21.49
CA THR A 411 15.89 -3.96 22.84
C THR A 411 14.63 -3.63 23.64
N PRO A 412 14.69 -3.59 24.99
CA PRO A 412 13.57 -3.15 25.82
C PRO A 412 13.01 -1.77 25.44
N ALA A 413 13.88 -0.83 25.04
CA ALA A 413 13.48 0.50 24.61
C ALA A 413 12.56 0.46 23.37
N LEU A 414 12.94 -0.32 22.35
CA LEU A 414 12.13 -0.48 21.13
C LEU A 414 10.81 -1.20 21.42
N VAL A 415 10.82 -2.26 22.24
CA VAL A 415 9.60 -2.97 22.64
C VAL A 415 8.66 -2.03 23.38
N ARG A 416 9.19 -1.21 24.29
CA ARG A 416 8.39 -0.20 25.01
C ARG A 416 7.76 0.80 24.06
N PHE A 417 8.53 1.35 23.11
CA PHE A 417 7.99 2.27 22.10
C PHE A 417 6.84 1.60 21.32
N ARG A 418 7.06 0.38 20.84
CA ARG A 418 6.10 -0.38 20.04
C ARG A 418 4.82 -0.74 20.80
N ALA A 419 4.95 -1.08 22.08
CA ALA A 419 3.86 -1.56 22.92
C ALA A 419 3.00 -0.43 23.50
N LYS A 420 3.55 0.78 23.65
CA LYS A 420 2.84 1.86 24.34
C LYS A 420 1.60 2.28 23.58
N GLY A 421 0.44 2.32 24.22
CA GLY A 421 -0.83 2.70 23.60
C GLY A 421 -1.47 1.61 22.72
N LEU A 422 -0.94 0.38 22.74
CA LEU A 422 -1.65 -0.77 22.17
C LEU A 422 -2.99 -0.98 22.88
N LYS A 423 -4.03 -1.23 22.09
CA LYS A 423 -5.36 -1.56 22.60
C LYS A 423 -6.11 -2.44 21.62
N ARG A 424 -7.07 -3.21 22.12
CA ARG A 424 -8.00 -3.97 21.27
C ARG A 424 -9.17 -3.08 20.85
N GLY A 425 -9.44 -3.01 19.56
CA GLY A 425 -10.58 -2.28 19.00
C GLY A 425 -11.91 -3.02 19.20
N ALA A 426 -13.03 -2.34 18.93
CA ALA A 426 -14.37 -2.90 19.10
C ALA A 426 -14.66 -4.16 18.26
N GLY A 427 -13.96 -4.32 17.11
CA GLY A 427 -14.04 -5.50 16.25
C GLY A 427 -12.97 -6.57 16.55
N GLY A 428 -12.26 -6.46 17.67
CA GLY A 428 -11.23 -7.42 18.09
C GLY A 428 -9.85 -7.21 17.46
N GLN A 429 -9.69 -6.27 16.50
CA GLN A 429 -8.42 -5.93 15.88
C GLN A 429 -7.48 -5.19 16.84
N ILE A 430 -6.17 -5.41 16.72
CA ILE A 430 -5.17 -4.69 17.51
C ILE A 430 -4.90 -3.33 16.87
N ILE A 431 -5.12 -2.26 17.64
CA ILE A 431 -4.83 -0.89 17.22
C ILE A 431 -3.45 -0.52 17.74
N ALA A 432 -2.52 -0.28 16.82
CA ALA A 432 -1.18 0.19 17.13
C ALA A 432 -0.95 1.60 16.59
N ARG A 433 -0.50 2.51 17.46
CA ARG A 433 -0.15 3.88 17.06
C ARG A 433 1.33 4.02 16.71
N GLN A 434 2.21 3.37 17.45
CA GLN A 434 3.66 3.49 17.31
C GLN A 434 4.20 2.47 16.31
N ARG A 435 4.83 2.97 15.26
CA ARG A 435 5.37 2.19 14.16
C ARG A 435 6.89 2.19 14.13
N ILE A 436 7.44 1.01 13.90
CA ILE A 436 8.89 0.81 13.77
C ILE A 436 9.14 0.27 12.36
N ILE A 437 9.95 1.00 11.60
CA ILE A 437 10.60 0.50 10.39
C ILE A 437 12.00 0.07 10.81
N ALA A 438 12.27 -1.24 10.82
CA ALA A 438 13.59 -1.76 11.16
C ALA A 438 14.47 -1.82 9.92
N LYS A 439 15.51 -0.99 9.87
CA LYS A 439 16.47 -0.96 8.77
C LYS A 439 17.66 -1.87 9.09
N LEU A 440 17.85 -2.89 8.26
CA LEU A 440 18.76 -4.00 8.54
C LEU A 440 19.28 -4.65 7.26
N SER A 441 20.39 -5.38 7.36
CA SER A 441 21.02 -6.09 6.25
C SER A 441 21.16 -7.60 6.48
N ARG A 442 20.71 -8.11 7.65
CA ARG A 442 21.00 -9.47 8.12
C ARG A 442 19.73 -10.27 8.45
N PRO A 443 19.58 -11.51 7.94
CA PRO A 443 18.41 -12.34 8.21
C PRO A 443 18.14 -12.60 9.69
N GLU A 444 19.17 -12.85 10.50
CA GLU A 444 19.01 -13.11 11.94
C GLU A 444 18.45 -11.90 12.70
N VAL A 445 18.77 -10.68 12.25
CA VAL A 445 18.22 -9.45 12.80
C VAL A 445 16.78 -9.27 12.32
N ALA A 446 16.51 -9.55 11.04
CA ALA A 446 15.16 -9.52 10.49
C ALA A 446 14.21 -10.46 11.23
N GLU A 447 14.65 -11.69 11.53
CA GLU A 447 13.88 -12.67 12.29
C GLU A 447 13.50 -12.13 13.69
N ALA A 448 14.43 -11.48 14.38
CA ALA A 448 14.18 -10.88 15.69
C ALA A 448 13.09 -9.79 15.63
N PHE A 449 13.09 -8.95 14.59
CA PHE A 449 12.11 -7.88 14.39
C PHE A 449 10.76 -8.37 13.83
N LEU A 450 10.77 -9.45 13.04
CA LEU A 450 9.59 -10.13 12.52
C LEU A 450 8.89 -11.00 13.58
N SER A 451 9.58 -11.32 14.68
CA SER A 451 9.02 -12.04 15.82
C SER A 451 8.22 -11.11 16.74
N PRO A 452 7.33 -11.65 17.60
CA PRO A 452 6.80 -10.90 18.74
C PRO A 452 7.91 -10.56 19.73
N ALA A 453 7.65 -9.59 20.60
CA ALA A 453 8.62 -9.22 21.62
C ALA A 453 8.91 -10.40 22.57
N PRO A 454 10.19 -10.67 22.92
CA PRO A 454 10.54 -11.73 23.85
C PRO A 454 9.86 -11.57 25.23
N ASP A 455 9.35 -12.66 25.79
CA ASP A 455 8.57 -12.63 27.04
C ASP A 455 9.34 -12.04 28.22
N HIS A 456 10.64 -12.32 28.34
CA HIS A 456 11.47 -11.77 29.41
C HIS A 456 11.59 -10.24 29.33
N ILE A 457 11.54 -9.65 28.13
CA ILE A 457 11.52 -8.19 27.94
C ILE A 457 10.16 -7.65 28.36
N LEU A 458 9.06 -8.28 27.93
CA LEU A 458 7.70 -7.86 28.29
C LEU A 458 7.46 -7.92 29.80
N GLN A 459 7.88 -9.00 30.45
CA GLN A 459 7.79 -9.17 31.90
C GLN A 459 8.60 -8.10 32.64
N LYS A 460 9.83 -7.82 32.19
CA LYS A 460 10.66 -6.75 32.75
C LYS A 460 9.99 -5.38 32.64
N LEU A 461 9.50 -5.02 31.45
CA LEU A 461 8.83 -3.74 31.22
C LEU A 461 7.54 -3.59 32.02
N ALA A 462 6.76 -4.66 32.18
CA ALA A 462 5.56 -4.67 33.00
C ALA A 462 5.90 -4.53 34.49
N ALA A 463 6.91 -5.23 34.99
CA ALA A 463 7.38 -5.13 36.37
C ALA A 463 7.91 -3.73 36.72
N GLU A 464 8.54 -3.06 35.76
CA GLU A 464 9.00 -1.66 35.86
C GLU A 464 7.87 -0.63 35.65
N ASN A 465 6.61 -1.06 35.45
CA ASN A 465 5.45 -0.21 35.12
C ASN A 465 5.64 0.66 33.86
N LYS A 466 6.53 0.26 32.94
CA LYS A 466 6.77 0.97 31.68
C LYS A 466 5.65 0.70 30.66
N ILE A 467 5.05 -0.49 30.72
CA ILE A 467 3.89 -0.91 29.93
C ILE A 467 2.82 -1.55 30.83
N THR A 468 1.57 -1.53 30.40
CA THR A 468 0.47 -2.22 31.11
C THR A 468 0.47 -3.72 30.81
N ALA A 469 -0.26 -4.50 31.62
CA ALA A 469 -0.46 -5.93 31.36
C ALA A 469 -1.19 -6.18 30.03
N GLU A 470 -2.12 -5.32 29.65
CA GLU A 470 -2.82 -5.38 28.36
C GLU A 470 -1.85 -5.11 27.20
N GLU A 471 -1.06 -4.03 27.28
CA GLU A 471 -0.04 -3.70 26.28
C GLU A 471 0.95 -4.88 26.10
N ALA A 472 1.40 -5.48 27.20
CA ALA A 472 2.28 -6.65 27.17
C ALA A 472 1.61 -7.87 26.53
N SER A 473 0.33 -8.10 26.79
CA SER A 473 -0.43 -9.19 26.16
C SER A 473 -0.55 -9.00 24.65
N LEU A 474 -0.96 -7.80 24.21
CA LEU A 474 -1.15 -7.49 22.79
C LEU A 474 0.17 -7.51 22.01
N MET A 475 1.30 -7.15 22.65
CA MET A 475 2.62 -7.19 22.02
C MET A 475 3.10 -8.62 21.70
N ARG A 476 2.49 -9.67 22.27
CA ARG A 476 2.74 -11.07 21.90
C ARG A 476 2.06 -11.48 20.58
N GLU A 477 1.03 -10.75 20.19
CA GLU A 477 0.18 -11.06 19.03
C GLU A 477 0.61 -10.30 17.76
N ILE A 478 1.60 -9.41 17.85
CA ILE A 478 2.08 -8.59 16.74
C ILE A 478 3.61 -8.61 16.67
N PRO A 479 4.20 -8.35 15.49
CA PRO A 479 5.65 -8.25 15.35
C PRO A 479 6.20 -6.96 15.96
N VAL A 480 7.46 -7.01 16.38
CA VAL A 480 8.16 -5.83 16.92
C VAL A 480 8.27 -4.73 15.87
N ALA A 481 8.70 -5.05 14.65
CA ALA A 481 8.66 -4.12 13.52
C ALA A 481 7.28 -4.15 12.86
N HIS A 482 6.80 -2.97 12.45
CA HIS A 482 5.68 -2.90 11.50
C HIS A 482 6.14 -3.23 10.09
N ASP A 483 7.36 -2.81 9.75
CA ASP A 483 7.94 -2.93 8.43
C ASP A 483 9.44 -3.18 8.55
N ILE A 484 9.98 -3.93 7.60
CA ILE A 484 11.44 -4.14 7.48
C ILE A 484 11.92 -3.35 6.27
N CYS A 485 12.98 -2.58 6.45
CA CYS A 485 13.72 -1.96 5.37
C CYS A 485 15.03 -2.73 5.18
N VAL A 486 15.12 -3.48 4.08
CA VAL A 486 16.31 -4.25 3.74
C VAL A 486 17.34 -3.31 3.13
N GLU A 487 18.43 -3.08 3.84
CA GLU A 487 19.53 -2.24 3.41
C GLU A 487 20.63 -3.10 2.77
N ALA A 488 20.76 -2.98 1.44
CA ALA A 488 21.88 -3.52 0.68
C ALA A 488 23.09 -2.57 0.76
N ASP A 489 23.97 -2.57 -0.24
CA ASP A 489 25.09 -1.63 -0.28
C ASP A 489 24.62 -0.16 -0.30
N SER A 490 25.03 0.59 0.73
CA SER A 490 24.55 1.95 0.99
C SER A 490 25.70 2.88 1.37
N GLY A 491 25.43 4.18 1.47
CA GLY A 491 26.40 5.15 1.99
C GLY A 491 26.40 5.13 3.52
N GLY A 492 27.57 5.26 4.14
CA GLY A 492 27.71 5.10 5.59
C GLY A 492 27.90 3.64 5.98
N HIS A 493 27.44 3.21 7.16
CA HIS A 493 27.59 1.82 7.60
C HIS A 493 26.86 0.85 6.68
N THR A 494 27.59 -0.12 6.17
CA THR A 494 27.07 -1.17 5.30
C THR A 494 28.00 -2.39 5.36
N ASP A 495 27.44 -3.58 5.12
CA ASP A 495 28.19 -4.81 4.93
C ASP A 495 28.46 -5.12 3.45
N GLY A 496 28.07 -4.22 2.53
CA GLY A 496 28.21 -4.43 1.09
C GLY A 496 27.21 -5.46 0.53
N GLY A 497 26.07 -5.64 1.20
CA GLY A 497 25.02 -6.57 0.78
C GLY A 497 24.53 -6.34 -0.65
N VAL A 498 24.20 -7.41 -1.36
CA VAL A 498 23.69 -7.36 -2.74
C VAL A 498 22.17 -7.49 -2.73
N ALA A 499 21.47 -6.45 -3.17
CA ALA A 499 19.99 -6.39 -3.14
C ALA A 499 19.32 -7.61 -3.79
N TYR A 500 19.84 -8.07 -4.94
CA TYR A 500 19.32 -9.24 -5.68
C TYR A 500 19.35 -10.55 -4.89
N SER A 501 20.27 -10.69 -3.93
CA SER A 501 20.37 -11.88 -3.07
C SER A 501 19.64 -11.67 -1.75
N LEU A 502 19.76 -10.48 -1.19
CA LEU A 502 19.26 -10.17 0.15
C LEU A 502 17.74 -9.98 0.16
N MET A 503 17.17 -9.23 -0.79
CA MET A 503 15.73 -8.96 -0.83
C MET A 503 14.90 -10.26 -0.89
N PRO A 504 15.14 -11.21 -1.83
CA PRO A 504 14.34 -12.44 -1.88
C PRO A 504 14.53 -13.35 -0.67
N ALA A 505 15.68 -13.27 0.03
CA ALA A 505 15.90 -14.03 1.25
C ALA A 505 15.05 -13.48 2.40
N ILE A 506 15.01 -12.16 2.59
CA ILE A 506 14.22 -11.52 3.64
C ILE A 506 12.72 -11.62 3.36
N ILE A 507 12.28 -11.52 2.10
CA ILE A 507 10.86 -11.73 1.73
C ILE A 507 10.39 -13.14 2.10
N ARG A 508 11.19 -14.17 1.76
CA ARG A 508 10.87 -15.56 2.17
C ARG A 508 10.81 -15.72 3.68
N LEU A 509 11.77 -15.13 4.40
CA LEU A 509 11.74 -15.11 5.86
C LEU A 509 10.48 -14.42 6.39
N ARG A 510 10.06 -13.28 5.81
CA ARG A 510 8.81 -12.61 6.16
C ARG A 510 7.63 -13.55 6.00
N ASP A 511 7.51 -14.22 4.86
CA ASP A 511 6.41 -15.14 4.58
C ASP A 511 6.37 -16.32 5.56
N GLU A 512 7.53 -16.89 5.91
CA GLU A 512 7.67 -17.93 6.94
C GLU A 512 7.20 -17.45 8.32
N MET A 513 7.59 -16.23 8.71
CA MET A 513 7.21 -15.63 9.99
C MET A 513 5.72 -15.28 10.05
N MET A 514 5.15 -14.77 8.96
CA MET A 514 3.71 -14.54 8.81
C MET A 514 2.92 -15.84 8.98
N LYS A 515 3.40 -16.95 8.40
CA LYS A 515 2.77 -18.27 8.56
C LYS A 515 2.91 -18.82 9.98
N LYS A 516 4.06 -18.61 10.61
CA LYS A 516 4.38 -19.08 11.97
C LYS A 516 3.51 -18.40 13.03
N TYR A 517 3.42 -17.07 12.99
CA TYR A 517 2.73 -16.28 14.01
C TYR A 517 1.31 -15.88 13.65
N ARG A 518 0.90 -16.02 12.37
CA ARG A 518 -0.46 -15.72 11.88
C ARG A 518 -0.93 -14.30 12.22
N TYR A 519 -0.06 -13.33 12.00
CA TYR A 519 -0.39 -11.92 12.25
C TYR A 519 -1.58 -11.47 11.40
N GLY A 520 -2.45 -10.64 11.99
CA GLY A 520 -3.63 -10.10 11.31
C GLY A 520 -3.32 -9.06 10.22
N LYS A 521 -2.10 -8.55 10.16
CA LYS A 521 -1.59 -7.66 9.11
C LYS A 521 -0.25 -8.17 8.62
N THR A 522 -0.03 -8.07 7.31
CA THR A 522 1.26 -8.42 6.69
C THR A 522 2.32 -7.41 7.09
N VAL A 523 3.51 -7.88 7.48
CA VAL A 523 4.70 -7.03 7.65
C VAL A 523 5.26 -6.73 6.26
N ARG A 524 5.37 -5.46 5.86
CA ARG A 524 5.88 -5.14 4.52
C ARG A 524 7.41 -5.09 4.51
N ILE A 525 7.99 -5.40 3.35
CA ILE A 525 9.44 -5.44 3.12
C ILE A 525 9.81 -4.37 2.11
N GLY A 526 10.49 -3.32 2.54
CA GLY A 526 11.06 -2.30 1.67
C GLY A 526 12.52 -2.53 1.33
N ALA A 527 13.01 -1.78 0.35
CA ALA A 527 14.39 -1.86 -0.11
C ALA A 527 15.14 -0.53 0.05
N ALA A 528 16.39 -0.59 0.48
CA ALA A 528 17.34 0.51 0.55
C ALA A 528 18.71 0.07 0.04
N GLY A 529 19.56 1.05 -0.29
CA GLY A 529 20.90 0.82 -0.81
C GLY A 529 20.91 0.63 -2.34
N GLY A 530 21.79 1.34 -3.03
CA GLY A 530 21.88 1.32 -4.50
C GLY A 530 20.77 2.02 -5.28
N ILE A 531 19.73 2.55 -4.64
CA ILE A 531 18.59 3.19 -5.33
C ILE A 531 18.87 4.68 -5.57
N GLY A 532 19.18 5.04 -6.82
CA GLY A 532 19.37 6.43 -7.25
C GLY A 532 18.86 6.74 -8.65
N THR A 533 18.26 5.78 -9.36
CA THR A 533 17.73 5.95 -10.71
C THR A 533 16.44 5.15 -10.90
N PRO A 534 15.60 5.48 -11.90
CA PRO A 534 14.37 4.75 -12.18
C PRO A 534 14.59 3.24 -12.40
N GLU A 535 15.70 2.84 -13.02
CA GLU A 535 16.03 1.42 -13.24
C GLU A 535 16.27 0.68 -11.92
N ALA A 536 16.99 1.31 -10.99
CA ALA A 536 17.28 0.72 -9.69
C ALA A 536 16.02 0.61 -8.82
N ALA A 537 15.16 1.64 -8.84
CA ALA A 537 13.87 1.62 -8.16
C ALA A 537 12.93 0.56 -8.78
N MET A 538 12.85 0.50 -10.11
CA MET A 538 12.10 -0.54 -10.83
C MET A 538 12.59 -1.94 -10.44
N ALA A 539 13.90 -2.17 -10.41
CA ALA A 539 14.48 -3.45 -10.01
C ALA A 539 14.10 -3.82 -8.57
N ALA A 540 14.12 -2.86 -7.64
CA ALA A 540 13.69 -3.10 -6.26
C ALA A 540 12.21 -3.52 -6.18
N PHE A 541 11.30 -2.82 -6.87
CA PHE A 541 9.89 -3.19 -6.94
C PHE A 541 9.68 -4.57 -7.59
N MET A 542 10.42 -4.87 -8.67
CA MET A 542 10.37 -6.19 -9.33
C MET A 542 10.89 -7.33 -8.44
N LEU A 543 11.79 -7.04 -7.50
CA LEU A 543 12.23 -8.00 -6.48
C LEU A 543 11.20 -8.20 -5.35
N GLY A 544 10.10 -7.46 -5.36
CA GLY A 544 9.02 -7.55 -4.38
C GLY A 544 9.10 -6.52 -3.24
N ALA A 545 9.82 -5.41 -3.42
CA ALA A 545 9.82 -4.32 -2.45
C ALA A 545 8.42 -3.68 -2.35
N ASP A 546 7.88 -3.61 -1.15
CA ASP A 546 6.61 -2.94 -0.84
C ASP A 546 6.78 -1.40 -0.78
N PHE A 547 7.99 -0.91 -0.55
CA PHE A 547 8.39 0.50 -0.57
C PHE A 547 9.89 0.64 -0.82
N ILE A 548 10.36 1.83 -1.22
CA ILE A 548 11.79 2.11 -1.39
C ILE A 548 12.27 3.21 -0.45
N VAL A 549 13.56 3.16 -0.10
CA VAL A 549 14.22 4.16 0.74
C VAL A 549 15.49 4.66 0.06
N THR A 550 15.62 5.97 -0.05
CA THR A 550 16.81 6.63 -0.60
C THR A 550 17.61 7.34 0.49
N GLY A 551 18.92 7.52 0.25
CA GLY A 551 19.84 8.16 1.19
C GLY A 551 20.86 9.05 0.50
N SER A 552 21.81 8.46 -0.24
CA SER A 552 22.93 9.21 -0.85
C SER A 552 22.49 10.33 -1.79
N ILE A 553 21.39 10.15 -2.55
CA ILE A 553 20.86 11.20 -3.42
C ILE A 553 20.32 12.39 -2.62
N ASN A 554 19.73 12.14 -1.45
CA ASN A 554 19.13 13.16 -0.59
C ASN A 554 20.19 14.02 0.09
N GLN A 555 21.41 13.52 0.31
CA GLN A 555 22.50 14.34 0.84
C GLN A 555 22.92 15.45 -0.13
N CYS A 556 22.69 15.26 -1.43
CA CYS A 556 23.02 16.21 -2.49
C CYS A 556 21.81 17.07 -2.89
N THR A 557 21.02 17.53 -1.91
CA THR A 557 19.87 18.42 -2.13
C THR A 557 20.02 19.73 -1.37
N VAL A 558 19.19 20.71 -1.69
CA VAL A 558 19.18 22.01 -1.01
C VAL A 558 18.89 21.85 0.49
N GLU A 559 17.95 20.97 0.85
CA GLU A 559 17.46 20.81 2.22
C GLU A 559 18.46 20.11 3.15
N ALA A 560 19.37 19.27 2.62
CA ALA A 560 20.30 18.51 3.45
C ALA A 560 21.22 19.43 4.28
N ALA A 561 21.33 19.19 5.59
CA ALA A 561 22.14 20.01 6.50
C ALA A 561 23.63 19.59 6.44
N THR A 562 24.26 19.83 5.30
CA THR A 562 25.70 19.70 5.09
C THR A 562 26.21 20.90 4.28
N SER A 563 27.53 21.09 4.26
CA SER A 563 28.11 22.28 3.63
C SER A 563 27.94 22.31 2.11
N GLY A 564 27.91 23.52 1.53
CA GLY A 564 27.93 23.70 0.08
C GLY A 564 29.13 23.01 -0.59
N LEU A 565 30.31 23.03 0.06
CA LEU A 565 31.51 22.34 -0.43
C LEU A 565 31.32 20.81 -0.52
N VAL A 566 30.61 20.21 0.44
CA VAL A 566 30.24 18.79 0.37
C VAL A 566 29.29 18.54 -0.80
N LYS A 567 28.24 19.37 -0.95
CA LYS A 567 27.27 19.23 -2.05
C LYS A 567 27.92 19.44 -3.43
N ASP A 568 28.90 20.34 -3.54
CA ASP A 568 29.70 20.56 -4.74
C ASP A 568 30.57 19.35 -5.11
N LEU A 569 31.10 18.63 -4.12
CA LEU A 569 31.81 17.37 -4.36
C LEU A 569 30.84 16.25 -4.77
N LEU A 570 29.70 16.16 -4.09
CA LEU A 570 28.66 15.15 -4.31
C LEU A 570 28.00 15.27 -5.70
N GLN A 571 27.79 16.46 -6.25
CA GLN A 571 27.23 16.59 -7.61
C GLN A 571 28.21 16.13 -8.70
N GLN A 572 29.52 16.08 -8.41
CA GLN A 572 30.59 15.78 -9.38
C GLN A 572 31.07 14.32 -9.35
N MET A 573 30.59 13.52 -8.39
CA MET A 573 30.99 12.12 -8.28
C MET A 573 30.27 11.23 -9.32
N ASN A 574 30.91 10.13 -9.68
CA ASN A 574 30.38 9.07 -10.52
C ASN A 574 30.29 7.75 -9.71
N VAL A 575 29.78 6.68 -10.33
CA VAL A 575 29.50 5.39 -9.67
C VAL A 575 30.73 4.80 -8.97
N GLN A 576 31.93 4.94 -9.57
CA GLN A 576 33.18 4.37 -9.06
C GLN A 576 33.92 5.27 -8.05
N ASP A 577 33.33 6.42 -7.69
CA ASP A 577 33.99 7.44 -6.89
C ASP A 577 33.77 7.26 -5.37
N THR A 578 33.30 6.09 -4.94
CA THR A 578 33.20 5.70 -3.53
C THR A 578 34.27 4.69 -3.13
N ALA A 579 34.49 4.53 -1.82
CA ALA A 579 35.31 3.48 -1.26
C ALA A 579 34.82 3.08 0.13
N TYR A 580 35.14 1.86 0.55
CA TYR A 580 34.98 1.45 1.94
C TYR A 580 36.16 1.97 2.78
N ALA A 581 35.85 2.56 3.93
CA ALA A 581 36.80 3.01 4.93
C ALA A 581 36.39 2.48 6.32
N PRO A 582 37.32 2.38 7.28
CA PRO A 582 36.98 2.03 8.67
C PRO A 582 35.92 2.97 9.27
N ALA A 583 35.03 2.44 10.08
CA ALA A 583 34.04 3.21 10.82
C ALA A 583 34.68 3.80 12.10
N GLY A 584 34.43 5.07 12.42
CA GLY A 584 35.05 5.71 13.59
C GLY A 584 34.48 5.22 14.93
N ASP A 585 33.18 4.92 14.97
CA ASP A 585 32.46 4.41 16.14
C ASP A 585 32.88 2.97 16.49
N MET A 586 33.01 2.11 15.48
CA MET A 586 33.42 0.71 15.54
C MET A 586 34.82 0.47 14.93
N PHE A 587 35.75 1.39 15.20
CA PHE A 587 37.09 1.38 14.63
C PHE A 587 37.88 0.12 15.00
N GLU A 588 37.75 -0.31 16.25
CA GLU A 588 38.49 -1.43 16.82
C GLU A 588 38.09 -2.79 16.22
N SER A 589 36.81 -2.96 15.85
CA SER A 589 36.30 -4.21 15.23
C SER A 589 36.54 -4.29 13.73
N GLY A 590 37.06 -3.22 13.11
CA GLY A 590 37.27 -3.16 11.66
C GLY A 590 35.98 -3.03 10.84
N SER A 591 34.87 -2.61 11.47
CA SER A 591 33.63 -2.31 10.75
C SER A 591 33.89 -1.23 9.70
N LYS A 592 33.20 -1.31 8.57
CA LYS A 592 33.42 -0.41 7.44
C LYS A 592 32.20 0.47 7.17
N VAL A 593 32.48 1.62 6.58
CA VAL A 593 31.50 2.54 6.02
C VAL A 593 31.86 2.84 4.57
N GLN A 594 30.87 3.08 3.72
CA GLN A 594 31.09 3.55 2.36
C GLN A 594 31.08 5.08 2.31
N VAL A 595 32.12 5.66 1.72
CA VAL A 595 32.41 7.10 1.69
C VAL A 595 32.82 7.57 0.31
N LEU A 596 32.66 8.87 0.05
CA LEU A 596 33.22 9.51 -1.14
C LEU A 596 34.75 9.41 -1.14
N LYS A 597 35.31 9.02 -2.28
CA LYS A 597 36.75 8.92 -2.54
C LYS A 597 37.26 10.03 -3.43
N LYS A 598 36.51 10.41 -4.48
CA LYS A 598 37.00 11.39 -5.46
C LYS A 598 37.26 12.75 -4.82
N GLY A 599 38.46 13.28 -5.06
CA GLY A 599 38.90 14.56 -4.53
C GLY A 599 39.25 14.57 -3.04
N LEU A 600 39.24 13.41 -2.37
CA LEU A 600 39.46 13.28 -0.92
C LEU A 600 40.56 12.27 -0.60
N PHE A 601 41.32 12.53 0.45
CA PHE A 601 42.29 11.59 1.03
C PHE A 601 41.73 10.80 2.20
N PHE A 602 40.56 11.18 2.75
CA PHE A 602 39.98 10.54 3.92
C PHE A 602 39.94 9.00 3.85
N PRO A 603 39.43 8.33 2.79
CA PRO A 603 39.31 6.87 2.80
C PRO A 603 40.66 6.16 2.91
N THR A 604 41.67 6.67 2.19
CA THR A 604 43.04 6.15 2.23
C THR A 604 43.70 6.40 3.59
N ARG A 605 43.52 7.61 4.14
CA ARG A 605 44.07 8.00 5.45
C ARG A 605 43.45 7.20 6.58
N ALA A 606 42.13 7.05 6.60
CA ALA A 606 41.40 6.23 7.56
C ALA A 606 41.85 4.77 7.51
N SER A 607 42.00 4.21 6.31
CA SER A 607 42.50 2.84 6.12
C SER A 607 43.93 2.67 6.65
N LYS A 608 44.79 3.67 6.43
CA LYS A 608 46.16 3.67 6.95
C LYS A 608 46.20 3.69 8.48
N LEU A 609 45.39 4.51 9.13
CA LEU A 609 45.29 4.55 10.59
C LEU A 609 44.84 3.20 11.16
N HIS A 610 43.87 2.55 10.51
CA HIS A 610 43.42 1.23 10.93
C HIS A 610 44.48 0.14 10.70
N GLU A 611 45.19 0.15 9.56
CA GLU A 611 46.32 -0.76 9.32
C GLU A 611 47.38 -0.65 10.42
N LEU A 612 47.74 0.58 10.81
CA LEU A 612 48.69 0.83 11.90
C LEU A 612 48.15 0.34 13.24
N TYR A 613 46.87 0.59 13.53
CA TYR A 613 46.23 0.09 14.75
C TYR A 613 46.28 -1.44 14.86
N GLN A 614 46.09 -2.15 13.75
CA GLN A 614 46.16 -3.61 13.72
C GLN A 614 47.59 -4.12 13.96
N ARG A 615 48.58 -3.49 13.31
CA ARG A 615 49.99 -3.92 13.35
C ARG A 615 50.71 -3.63 14.66
N HIS A 616 50.42 -2.49 15.29
CA HIS A 616 51.13 -2.02 16.47
C HIS A 616 50.31 -2.22 17.75
N ARG A 617 51.00 -2.35 18.90
CA ARG A 617 50.38 -2.43 20.23
C ARG A 617 50.24 -1.07 20.89
N SER A 618 51.02 -0.09 20.47
CA SER A 618 50.92 1.30 20.93
C SER A 618 51.30 2.28 19.83
N ILE A 619 51.06 3.57 20.06
CA ILE A 619 51.41 4.63 19.11
C ILE A 619 52.92 4.86 19.05
N GLU A 620 53.63 4.57 20.14
CA GLU A 620 55.08 4.69 20.27
C GLU A 620 55.87 3.62 19.49
N GLU A 621 55.23 2.51 19.10
CA GLU A 621 55.82 1.47 18.25
C GLU A 621 55.83 1.83 16.75
N ILE A 622 55.15 2.90 16.34
CA ILE A 622 55.09 3.35 14.94
C ILE A 622 56.41 4.04 14.59
N ASP A 623 56.97 3.72 13.42
CA ASP A 623 58.23 4.32 12.98
C ASP A 623 58.11 5.85 12.85
N GLU A 624 59.18 6.57 13.19
CA GLU A 624 59.20 8.03 13.28
C GLU A 624 58.77 8.71 11.97
N LYS A 625 59.18 8.14 10.82
CA LYS A 625 58.82 8.70 9.51
C LYS A 625 57.32 8.63 9.27
N THR A 626 56.69 7.49 9.57
CA THR A 626 55.24 7.34 9.48
C THR A 626 54.52 8.23 10.49
N LEU A 627 55.01 8.32 11.73
CA LEU A 627 54.39 9.14 12.77
C LEU A 627 54.39 10.64 12.41
N ARG A 628 55.54 11.17 11.95
CA ARG A 628 55.65 12.55 11.45
C ARG A 628 54.69 12.80 10.28
N GLN A 629 54.56 11.84 9.36
CA GLN A 629 53.62 11.97 8.24
C GLN A 629 52.16 12.09 8.73
N ILE A 630 51.77 11.34 9.77
CA ILE A 630 50.43 11.43 10.36
C ILE A 630 50.23 12.80 11.01
N GLU A 631 51.17 13.25 11.82
CA GLU A 631 51.10 14.55 12.50
C GLU A 631 50.98 15.71 11.50
N GLU A 632 51.80 15.73 10.45
CA GLU A 632 51.82 16.80 9.45
C GLU A 632 50.62 16.75 8.51
N LYS A 633 50.29 15.57 7.97
CA LYS A 633 49.32 15.46 6.86
C LYS A 633 47.90 15.16 7.32
N TYR A 634 47.71 14.45 8.44
CA TYR A 634 46.41 13.92 8.87
C TYR A 634 45.87 14.76 10.02
N PHE A 635 46.65 14.88 11.10
CA PHE A 635 46.22 15.58 12.31
C PHE A 635 46.47 17.08 12.24
N LYS A 636 47.46 17.51 11.44
CA LYS A 636 47.99 18.87 11.39
C LYS A 636 48.37 19.38 12.80
N ALA A 637 48.83 18.46 13.64
CA ALA A 637 49.18 18.67 15.04
C ALA A 637 49.95 17.45 15.55
N SER A 638 50.76 17.64 16.61
CA SER A 638 51.44 16.53 17.26
C SER A 638 50.46 15.57 17.94
N VAL A 639 50.85 14.30 18.02
CA VAL A 639 50.09 13.25 18.72
C VAL A 639 49.81 13.63 20.17
N SER A 640 50.77 14.26 20.85
CA SER A 640 50.57 14.76 22.22
C SER A 640 49.45 15.80 22.27
N SER A 641 49.45 16.76 21.35
CA SER A 641 48.40 17.79 21.26
C SER A 641 47.03 17.18 20.95
N ILE A 642 46.98 16.18 20.05
CA ILE A 642 45.74 15.44 19.78
C ILE A 642 45.26 14.70 21.02
N TYR A 643 46.16 14.07 21.77
CA TYR A 643 45.77 13.33 22.97
C TYR A 643 45.22 14.26 24.06
N ASP A 644 45.76 15.47 24.22
CA ASP A 644 45.19 16.45 25.14
C ASP A 644 43.78 16.89 24.73
N LYS A 645 43.52 17.06 23.42
CA LYS A 645 42.16 17.29 22.90
C LYS A 645 41.23 16.10 23.14
N VAL A 646 41.74 14.87 23.05
CA VAL A 646 40.99 13.66 23.39
C VAL A 646 40.63 13.66 24.88
N LYS A 647 41.56 13.97 25.78
CA LYS A 647 41.28 14.06 27.23
C LYS A 647 40.15 15.04 27.55
N ALA A 648 40.09 16.17 26.84
CA ALA A 648 39.03 17.16 27.04
C ALA A 648 37.63 16.69 26.59
N HIS A 649 37.54 15.64 25.76
CA HIS A 649 36.27 15.17 25.21
C HIS A 649 35.72 13.91 25.90
N TYR A 650 36.58 13.04 26.42
CA TYR A 650 36.17 11.77 27.01
C TYR A 650 36.05 11.87 28.53
N SER A 651 35.34 10.92 29.13
CA SER A 651 35.23 10.85 30.59
C SER A 651 36.58 10.55 31.25
N ASN A 652 36.75 10.97 32.50
CA ASN A 652 37.94 10.64 33.28
C ASN A 652 38.17 9.11 33.38
N GLU A 653 37.10 8.33 33.39
CA GLU A 653 37.19 6.86 33.41
C GLU A 653 37.76 6.30 32.10
N ASP A 654 37.28 6.78 30.94
CA ASP A 654 37.79 6.36 29.63
C ASP A 654 39.27 6.71 29.46
N ILE A 655 39.67 7.90 29.92
CA ILE A 655 41.08 8.33 29.88
C ILE A 655 41.92 7.47 30.81
N SER A 656 41.45 7.19 32.03
CA SER A 656 42.15 6.28 32.95
C SER A 656 42.33 4.87 32.39
N LYS A 657 41.35 4.35 31.63
CA LYS A 657 41.47 3.07 30.92
C LYS A 657 42.51 3.17 29.79
N ALA A 658 42.48 4.24 29.01
CA ALA A 658 43.44 4.47 27.93
C ALA A 658 44.89 4.61 28.42
N GLU A 659 45.14 5.29 29.54
CA GLU A 659 46.49 5.40 30.11
C GLU A 659 47.03 4.04 30.61
N ARG A 660 46.15 3.10 30.96
CA ARG A 660 46.52 1.73 31.35
C ARG A 660 46.64 0.77 30.16
N ASN A 661 46.09 1.12 29.00
CA ASN A 661 46.08 0.29 27.80
C ASN A 661 46.57 1.11 26.58
N PRO A 662 47.87 1.00 26.23
CA PRO A 662 48.46 1.75 25.12
C PRO A 662 47.75 1.57 23.77
N LYS A 663 47.15 0.39 23.53
CA LYS A 663 46.39 0.12 22.31
C LYS A 663 45.08 0.90 22.30
N GLN A 664 44.40 1.00 23.44
CA GLN A 664 43.20 1.82 23.59
C GLN A 664 43.52 3.32 23.44
N LYS A 665 44.64 3.79 24.01
CA LYS A 665 45.12 5.17 23.79
C LYS A 665 45.33 5.48 22.31
N MET A 666 46.01 4.59 21.58
CA MET A 666 46.20 4.72 20.14
C MET A 666 44.85 4.79 19.39
N ALA A 667 43.89 3.93 19.74
CA ALA A 667 42.56 3.96 19.13
C ALA A 667 41.84 5.32 19.36
N LEU A 668 41.87 5.86 20.58
CA LEU A 668 41.23 7.15 20.87
C LEU A 668 41.86 8.30 20.08
N ILE A 669 43.19 8.30 19.94
CA ILE A 669 43.93 9.29 19.13
C ILE A 669 43.52 9.17 17.66
N PHE A 670 43.46 7.96 17.11
CA PHE A 670 43.05 7.77 15.71
C PHE A 670 41.58 8.12 15.47
N LYS A 671 40.69 7.78 16.41
CA LYS A 671 39.25 8.12 16.36
C LYS A 671 38.99 9.62 16.37
N TRP A 672 39.91 10.43 16.90
CA TRP A 672 39.83 11.89 16.79
C TRP A 672 39.78 12.36 15.33
N TYR A 673 40.59 11.77 14.44
CA TYR A 673 40.60 12.12 13.02
C TYR A 673 39.24 11.91 12.35
N PHE A 674 38.59 10.78 12.56
CA PHE A 674 37.24 10.50 12.03
C PHE A 674 36.22 11.56 12.47
N ARG A 675 36.24 11.90 13.76
CA ARG A 675 35.31 12.89 14.33
C ARG A 675 35.55 14.28 13.77
N GLN A 676 36.82 14.67 13.62
CA GLN A 676 37.21 15.94 13.04
C GLN A 676 36.87 16.00 11.55
N SER A 677 37.21 14.97 10.78
CA SER A 677 36.90 14.84 9.35
C SER A 677 35.41 15.00 9.06
N SER A 678 34.54 14.36 9.85
CA SER A 678 33.09 14.53 9.69
C SER A 678 32.61 15.91 10.15
N ALA A 679 33.16 16.48 11.23
CA ALA A 679 32.78 17.81 11.70
C ALA A 679 33.18 18.91 10.70
N SER A 680 34.39 18.83 10.14
CA SER A 680 34.89 19.75 9.11
C SER A 680 34.06 19.67 7.83
N ALA A 681 33.59 18.48 7.42
CA ALA A 681 32.71 18.32 6.27
C ALA A 681 31.36 19.02 6.46
N ILE A 682 30.72 18.85 7.62
CA ILE A 682 29.44 19.51 7.95
C ILE A 682 29.62 21.03 8.02
N LYS A 683 30.69 21.51 8.66
CA LYS A 683 30.99 22.95 8.77
C LYS A 683 31.39 23.57 7.42
N GLY A 684 31.96 22.79 6.50
CA GLY A 684 32.47 23.28 5.23
C GLY A 684 33.80 24.00 5.36
N ASP A 685 34.72 23.45 6.15
CA ASP A 685 36.07 24.01 6.34
C ASP A 685 36.95 23.77 5.08
N PRO A 686 37.27 24.82 4.29
CA PRO A 686 38.02 24.67 3.05
C PRO A 686 39.44 24.14 3.27
N ASP A 687 40.06 24.47 4.41
CA ASP A 687 41.44 24.05 4.72
C ASP A 687 41.51 22.55 5.05
N ALA A 688 40.40 21.98 5.48
CA ALA A 688 40.26 20.55 5.78
C ALA A 688 39.56 19.77 4.65
N LYS A 689 39.30 20.38 3.49
CA LYS A 689 38.52 19.77 2.39
C LYS A 689 38.98 18.36 2.04
N VAL A 690 40.28 18.15 1.90
CA VAL A 690 40.84 16.84 1.52
C VAL A 690 40.61 15.74 2.58
N ASP A 691 40.28 16.12 3.80
CA ASP A 691 40.02 15.23 4.93
C ASP A 691 38.54 15.03 5.23
N PHE A 692 37.63 15.58 4.41
CA PHE A 692 36.20 15.42 4.64
C PHE A 692 35.82 13.94 4.65
N GLN A 693 35.13 13.53 5.71
CA GLN A 693 34.42 12.25 5.73
C GLN A 693 32.99 12.50 5.25
N ILE A 694 32.66 11.99 4.06
CA ILE A 694 31.34 12.13 3.45
C ILE A 694 30.81 10.73 3.18
N HIS A 695 29.82 10.28 3.96
CA HIS A 695 29.15 9.00 3.77
C HIS A 695 28.32 9.03 2.48
N CYS A 696 28.67 8.20 1.50
CA CYS A 696 28.00 8.21 0.20
C CYS A 696 28.22 6.86 -0.50
N GLY A 697 27.16 6.34 -1.13
CA GLY A 697 27.20 5.12 -1.94
C GLY A 697 27.10 5.40 -3.44
N PRO A 698 27.26 4.36 -4.28
CA PRO A 698 27.27 4.49 -5.74
C PRO A 698 25.94 4.97 -6.33
N ALA A 699 24.84 4.89 -5.58
CA ALA A 699 23.52 5.40 -5.96
C ALA A 699 23.54 6.87 -6.39
N LEU A 700 24.34 7.72 -5.71
CA LEU A 700 24.46 9.13 -6.11
C LEU A 700 25.23 9.29 -7.43
N GLY A 701 26.25 8.46 -7.66
CA GLY A 701 26.97 8.46 -8.93
C GLY A 701 26.05 8.09 -10.10
N ALA A 702 25.18 7.10 -9.91
CA ALA A 702 24.16 6.71 -10.89
C ALA A 702 23.13 7.83 -11.11
N PHE A 703 22.62 8.43 -10.04
CA PHE A 703 21.74 9.61 -10.11
C PHE A 703 22.37 10.75 -10.91
N ASN A 704 23.64 11.09 -10.63
CA ASN A 704 24.35 12.15 -11.34
C ASN A 704 24.47 11.86 -12.85
N GLN A 705 24.58 10.59 -13.27
CA GLN A 705 24.56 10.25 -14.69
C GLN A 705 23.16 10.38 -15.29
N TRP A 706 22.13 9.95 -14.57
CA TRP A 706 20.72 10.05 -15.00
C TRP A 706 20.29 11.50 -15.23
N VAL A 707 20.70 12.43 -14.36
CA VAL A 707 20.31 13.85 -14.45
C VAL A 707 21.29 14.73 -15.23
N LYS A 708 22.34 14.15 -15.82
CA LYS A 708 23.39 14.90 -16.52
C LYS A 708 22.81 15.65 -17.72
N GLY A 709 23.20 16.92 -17.90
CA GLY A 709 22.69 17.78 -18.96
C GLY A 709 21.28 18.35 -18.71
N THR A 710 20.69 18.08 -17.55
CA THR A 710 19.40 18.67 -17.12
C THR A 710 19.64 19.78 -16.09
N GLU A 711 18.58 20.52 -15.75
CA GLU A 711 18.56 21.49 -14.66
C GLU A 711 18.97 20.89 -13.30
N LEU A 712 18.73 19.59 -13.09
CA LEU A 712 19.08 18.88 -11.87
C LEU A 712 20.57 18.53 -11.78
N GLU A 713 21.39 18.83 -12.80
CA GLU A 713 22.84 18.62 -12.72
C GLU A 713 23.45 19.43 -11.56
N SER A 714 22.97 20.66 -11.33
CA SER A 714 23.35 21.49 -10.19
C SER A 714 22.59 21.08 -8.93
N TRP A 715 23.29 20.82 -7.82
CA TRP A 715 22.63 20.49 -6.55
C TRP A 715 21.70 21.61 -6.04
N LYS A 716 21.93 22.85 -6.47
CA LYS A 716 21.11 24.01 -6.10
C LYS A 716 19.67 23.93 -6.62
N ASN A 717 19.42 23.07 -7.61
CA ASN A 717 18.10 22.80 -8.18
C ASN A 717 17.53 21.44 -7.71
N ARG A 718 18.27 20.70 -6.88
CA ARG A 718 17.85 19.39 -6.37
C ARG A 718 17.10 19.60 -5.06
N HIS A 719 15.78 19.46 -5.11
CA HIS A 719 14.92 19.40 -3.94
C HIS A 719 14.58 17.94 -3.63
N ALA A 720 14.70 17.52 -2.37
CA ALA A 720 14.55 16.11 -1.98
C ALA A 720 13.20 15.49 -2.40
N ASP A 721 12.13 16.26 -2.28
CA ASP A 721 10.78 15.89 -2.71
C ASP A 721 10.66 15.85 -4.24
N GLY A 722 11.23 16.84 -4.93
CA GLY A 722 11.25 16.91 -6.39
C GLY A 722 11.98 15.75 -7.05
N ILE A 723 13.16 15.40 -6.55
CA ILE A 723 13.92 14.25 -7.07
C ILE A 723 13.25 12.92 -6.73
N GLY A 724 12.61 12.81 -5.55
CA GLY A 724 11.84 11.63 -5.16
C GLY A 724 10.62 11.42 -6.05
N LEU A 725 9.91 12.50 -6.38
CA LEU A 725 8.72 12.44 -7.23
C LEU A 725 9.09 12.01 -8.65
N ARG A 726 10.10 12.68 -9.23
CA ARG A 726 10.62 12.35 -10.54
C ARG A 726 11.09 10.89 -10.62
N LEU A 727 11.77 10.40 -9.58
CA LEU A 727 12.20 9.01 -9.50
C LEU A 727 11.01 8.05 -9.58
N MET A 728 9.95 8.29 -8.80
CA MET A 728 8.76 7.42 -8.79
C MET A 728 7.98 7.48 -10.12
N GLU A 729 7.82 8.67 -10.71
CA GLU A 729 7.14 8.87 -11.99
C GLU A 729 7.88 8.20 -13.15
N GLU A 730 9.20 8.42 -13.25
CA GLU A 730 10.01 7.78 -14.29
C GLU A 730 10.14 6.27 -14.06
N THR A 731 10.11 5.79 -12.81
CA THR A 731 10.07 4.35 -12.50
C THR A 731 8.79 3.71 -13.04
N ALA A 732 7.65 4.34 -12.80
CA ALA A 732 6.36 3.85 -13.28
C ALA A 732 6.29 3.86 -14.82
N SER A 733 6.76 4.95 -15.44
CA SER A 733 6.89 5.06 -16.90
C SER A 733 7.78 3.96 -17.50
N LEU A 734 8.95 3.73 -16.90
CA LEU A 734 9.89 2.69 -17.33
C LEU A 734 9.27 1.30 -17.21
N LEU A 735 8.57 1.01 -16.11
CA LEU A 735 7.94 -0.29 -15.90
C LEU A 735 6.83 -0.54 -16.93
N ASN A 736 6.00 0.49 -17.23
CA ASN A 736 5.03 0.43 -18.33
C ASN A 736 5.70 0.16 -19.68
N GLN A 737 6.82 0.83 -19.98
CA GLN A 737 7.56 0.62 -21.22
C GLN A 737 8.10 -0.82 -21.32
N LYS A 738 8.68 -1.36 -20.23
CA LYS A 738 9.24 -2.71 -20.21
C LYS A 738 8.17 -3.79 -20.34
N LEU A 739 7.11 -3.72 -19.54
CA LEU A 739 5.93 -4.61 -19.68
C LEU A 739 5.29 -4.45 -21.06
N GLY A 740 5.27 -3.21 -21.54
CA GLY A 740 5.06 -2.79 -22.92
C GLY A 740 5.69 -3.74 -23.94
N SER A 741 7.02 -3.75 -23.92
CA SER A 741 7.86 -4.51 -24.84
C SER A 741 7.71 -6.04 -24.70
N PHE A 742 7.66 -6.57 -23.47
CA PHE A 742 7.54 -8.02 -23.26
C PHE A 742 6.26 -8.60 -23.84
N LEU A 743 5.14 -7.88 -23.68
CA LEU A 743 3.83 -8.30 -24.17
C LEU A 743 3.64 -8.09 -25.69
N GLN A 744 4.56 -7.41 -26.38
CA GLN A 744 4.55 -7.29 -27.85
C GLN A 744 5.37 -8.38 -28.54
N THR A 745 6.27 -9.05 -27.81
CA THR A 745 7.12 -10.14 -28.32
C THR A 745 6.60 -11.55 -28.04
N CYS A 746 5.53 -11.66 -27.25
CA CYS A 746 4.76 -12.89 -27.02
C CYS A 746 3.48 -12.84 -27.86
#